data_AF-A0A3A4JUW4-F1
#
_entry.id   AF-A0A3A4JUW4-F1
#
_cell.length_a   1.000
_cell.length_b   1.000
_cell.length_c   1.000
_cell.angle_alpha   90.00
_cell.angle_beta   90.00
_cell.angle_gamma   90.00
#
_symmetry.space_group_name_H-M   'P 1'
#
loop_
_entity.id
_entity.type
_entity.pdbx_description
1 polymer ?
#
loop_
_entity_poly.entity_id
_entity_poly.type
_entity_poly.pdbx_seq_one_letter_code
_entity_poly.pdbx_strand_id
1 'polypeptide(L)'
;MRANCWKCGSGFRFDEAKVGKRALVRCPICKARILLQQDPNSPEPRYFITAYDKQPEIKKADFEIDYSKTAPPSPSFAESAPATATPAPSSEARHTPATLPEMVALDELLDPSKAPGAPRPSSARQTLDALLAEPATKENAATRPQTVSPPPPNQVSTTDGKPAQQQAASVSQTTRPELAIATMYHPSTTSGTLSALRPPVRKTSARTFGLVVVLIAAAMFATIYFLPNLTKQLFGRAGDLAVPNRGLAGQHVLGALAKQYGIAPGDPLQLTKSAELAFQEDTEAGYQEALLLFRQSLLLDTDNAELIVRFVESTLLVHGRPEGMAKIQELSDLLDYGFTLEPQMASLYRARARLFLTIGQEEKAIAEAETAYRLEPENVENLTMYAETLVERNPAKTIDLLDDLVMSQRVQRPVIRPLARARLERGQYAQAEQVFLRRDEIDPDSCALCRELGETYEQIGLFGKAEITYRRLVDLRPENLAGLLGLARVLWREGKPPSESLAVLAAVPAERIARWPKEARVQLLAARSHYAILAGDVAGAAEHAKQAYELDPQHVLSRYHLVLTEALKGPIDIIRWSQLRGILDSLEFDQPRQPEILTLAGIAAIKANDLQTAMMQLQKAQKADPSYFHAALLLAGLYLDTHNYQAALGMIEQLRRYRSDYWDDHPDYNLFTDCFAYEDGFLKTWEQLDESKVDRDRKFVALGQAAMYLGRRRHAEEALNKVLQNAPNHLLANLYMARLYFEDGRVGEARRAVSKVLGQDRTHLEATQLFCRILEKQGERQDAMERLKRLIAVHGDASDARSLLSLMAYRHGQIDMAKEWARLAYQLDNHSLQAREARYWSRS
;
A
#
# COMPACT_ATOMS: atom_id res chain seq x y z
N MET A 1 29.89 -13.44 -19.90
CA MET A 1 29.40 -12.54 -20.96
C MET A 1 27.89 -12.37 -20.92
N ARG A 2 27.33 -11.35 -21.61
CA ARG A 2 25.88 -11.13 -21.79
C ARG A 2 25.48 -11.41 -23.24
N ALA A 3 24.37 -12.12 -23.45
CA ALA A 3 23.75 -12.31 -24.76
C ALA A 3 22.26 -12.03 -24.69
N ASN A 4 21.68 -11.50 -25.77
CA ASN A 4 20.24 -11.30 -25.88
C ASN A 4 19.60 -12.50 -26.58
N CYS A 5 18.51 -13.01 -26.01
CA CYS A 5 17.75 -14.08 -26.64
C CYS A 5 16.96 -13.50 -27.83
N TRP A 6 17.25 -13.95 -29.05
CA TRP A 6 16.49 -13.53 -30.24
C TRP A 6 14.96 -13.70 -30.10
N LYS A 7 14.51 -14.76 -29.41
CA LYS A 7 13.09 -15.08 -29.27
C LYS A 7 12.32 -14.19 -28.30
N CYS A 8 12.96 -13.67 -27.25
CA CYS A 8 12.28 -12.90 -26.19
C CYS A 8 12.97 -11.59 -25.81
N GLY A 9 14.03 -11.20 -26.52
CA GLY A 9 14.80 -9.98 -26.29
C GLY A 9 15.61 -9.95 -24.99
N SER A 10 15.39 -10.89 -24.07
CA SER A 10 15.99 -10.87 -22.75
C SER A 10 17.50 -11.05 -22.78
N GLY A 11 18.24 -10.14 -22.14
CA GLY A 11 19.65 -10.32 -21.86
C GLY A 11 19.87 -11.36 -20.76
N PHE A 12 20.72 -12.36 -21.01
CA PHE A 12 21.11 -13.36 -20.02
C PHE A 12 22.63 -13.48 -19.95
N ARG A 13 23.14 -13.85 -18.77
CA ARG A 13 24.58 -14.06 -18.54
C ARG A 13 24.93 -15.52 -18.76
N PHE A 14 26.09 -15.77 -19.36
CA PHE A 14 26.67 -17.09 -19.47
C PHE A 14 28.17 -17.06 -19.14
N ASP A 15 28.66 -18.21 -18.68
CA ASP A 15 30.04 -18.43 -18.28
C ASP A 15 30.87 -18.82 -19.51
N GLU A 16 31.82 -17.96 -19.89
CA GLU A 16 32.66 -18.14 -21.08
C GLU A 16 33.52 -19.40 -20.98
N ALA A 17 34.01 -19.72 -19.78
CA ALA A 17 34.84 -20.91 -19.52
C ALA A 17 34.11 -22.23 -19.84
N LYS A 18 32.77 -22.21 -19.85
CA LYS A 18 31.92 -23.38 -20.15
C LYS A 18 31.46 -23.46 -21.60
N VAL A 19 31.70 -22.41 -22.41
CA VAL A 19 31.08 -22.25 -23.75
C VAL A 19 31.99 -22.63 -24.91
N GLY A 20 33.31 -22.74 -24.70
CA GLY A 20 34.26 -23.25 -25.72
C GLY A 20 34.12 -22.58 -27.09
N LYS A 21 34.46 -23.29 -28.17
CA LYS A 21 34.31 -22.79 -29.56
C LYS A 21 32.86 -22.82 -30.07
N ARG A 22 32.02 -23.68 -29.48
CA ARG A 22 30.62 -23.87 -29.85
C ARG A 22 29.84 -24.44 -28.67
N ALA A 23 28.79 -23.77 -28.22
CA ALA A 23 27.91 -24.28 -27.16
C ALA A 23 26.44 -24.04 -27.44
N LEU A 24 25.62 -25.00 -27.01
CA LEU A 24 24.18 -24.89 -27.05
C LEU A 24 23.68 -24.47 -25.66
N VAL A 25 23.18 -23.25 -25.54
CA VAL A 25 22.67 -22.68 -24.29
C VAL A 25 21.15 -22.60 -24.36
N ARG A 26 20.46 -22.81 -23.24
CA ARG A 26 19.01 -22.56 -23.15
C ARG A 26 18.75 -21.21 -22.52
N CYS A 27 17.88 -20.41 -23.14
CA CYS A 27 17.39 -19.19 -22.52
C CYS A 27 16.70 -19.53 -21.18
N PRO A 28 17.08 -18.91 -20.05
CA PRO A 28 16.48 -19.22 -18.75
C PRO A 28 14.98 -18.90 -18.71
N ILE A 29 14.55 -17.91 -19.50
CA ILE A 29 13.19 -17.37 -19.57
C ILE A 29 12.31 -18.21 -20.52
N CYS A 30 12.58 -18.19 -21.83
CA CYS A 30 11.71 -18.86 -22.81
C CYS A 30 12.13 -20.28 -23.18
N LYS A 31 13.21 -20.81 -22.57
CA LYS A 31 13.79 -22.15 -22.82
C LYS A 31 14.24 -22.44 -24.26
N ALA A 32 14.25 -21.44 -25.16
CA ALA A 32 14.75 -21.57 -26.53
C ALA A 32 16.23 -22.03 -26.54
N ARG A 33 16.57 -22.91 -27.49
CA ARG A 33 17.94 -23.41 -27.69
C ARG A 33 18.70 -22.44 -28.60
N ILE A 34 19.82 -21.93 -28.08
CA ILE A 34 20.64 -20.91 -28.72
C ILE A 34 22.01 -21.51 -28.96
N LEU A 35 22.49 -21.47 -30.21
CA LEU A 35 23.84 -21.90 -30.53
C LEU A 35 24.77 -20.67 -30.53
N LEU A 36 25.72 -20.68 -29.61
CA LEU A 36 26.82 -19.71 -29.55
C LEU A 36 28.02 -20.31 -30.28
N GLN A 37 28.59 -19.57 -31.23
CA GLN A 37 29.77 -20.00 -32.00
C GLN A 37 30.82 -18.89 -32.02
N GLN A 38 32.04 -19.21 -31.58
CA GLN A 38 33.14 -18.25 -31.57
C GLN A 38 33.59 -17.94 -32.99
N ASP A 39 33.87 -16.67 -33.29
CA ASP A 39 34.47 -16.23 -34.55
C ASP A 39 35.93 -16.70 -34.59
N PRO A 40 36.30 -17.63 -35.51
CA PRO A 40 37.67 -18.12 -35.61
C PRO A 40 38.67 -17.08 -36.11
N ASN A 41 38.21 -15.95 -36.68
CA ASN A 41 39.06 -14.92 -37.29
C ASN A 41 39.19 -13.64 -36.44
N SER A 42 38.56 -13.59 -35.26
CA SER A 42 38.63 -12.43 -34.36
C SER A 42 39.76 -12.60 -33.33
N PRO A 43 40.63 -11.58 -33.12
CA PRO A 43 41.68 -11.61 -32.10
C PRO A 43 41.13 -11.57 -30.66
N GLU A 44 39.89 -11.13 -30.48
CA GLU A 44 39.13 -11.20 -29.23
C GLU A 44 38.01 -12.25 -29.32
N PRO A 45 37.58 -12.89 -28.20
CA PRO A 45 36.50 -13.87 -28.19
C PRO A 45 35.14 -13.23 -28.53
N ARG A 46 34.86 -13.11 -29.84
CA ARG A 46 33.57 -12.71 -30.38
C ARG A 46 32.74 -13.95 -30.64
N TYR A 47 31.47 -13.94 -30.23
CA TYR A 47 30.56 -15.07 -30.41
C TYR A 47 29.36 -14.64 -31.25
N PHE A 48 29.07 -15.41 -32.30
CA PHE A 48 27.83 -15.28 -33.05
C PHE A 48 26.71 -16.11 -32.42
N ILE A 49 25.50 -15.55 -32.43
CA ILE A 49 24.28 -16.19 -31.94
C ILE A 49 23.50 -16.71 -33.14
N THR A 50 23.28 -18.03 -33.22
CA THR A 50 22.43 -18.64 -34.26
C THR A 50 21.25 -19.38 -33.62
N ALA A 51 20.06 -19.20 -34.21
CA ALA A 51 18.85 -19.91 -33.79
C ALA A 51 18.98 -21.40 -34.16
N TYR A 52 18.67 -22.29 -33.21
CA TYR A 52 18.71 -23.74 -33.43
C TYR A 52 17.30 -24.33 -33.29
N ASP A 53 16.42 -24.03 -34.26
CA ASP A 53 15.14 -24.70 -34.43
C ASP A 53 14.88 -24.95 -35.94
N LYS A 54 14.19 -26.05 -36.25
CA LYS A 54 14.12 -26.74 -37.56
C LYS A 54 13.40 -25.98 -38.71
N GLN A 55 13.83 -24.76 -39.06
CA GLN A 55 13.54 -24.12 -40.35
C GLN A 55 14.74 -23.27 -40.81
N PRO A 56 15.29 -23.48 -42.03
CA PRO A 56 16.60 -22.96 -42.42
C PRO A 56 16.55 -21.57 -43.09
N GLU A 57 15.78 -20.63 -42.57
CA GLU A 57 15.77 -19.26 -43.11
C GLU A 57 15.66 -18.19 -42.03
N ILE A 58 16.79 -17.81 -41.42
CA ILE A 58 16.91 -16.53 -40.70
C ILE A 58 18.26 -15.88 -41.01
N LYS A 59 18.18 -14.61 -41.42
CA LYS A 59 19.27 -13.70 -41.78
C LYS A 59 20.32 -13.58 -40.65
N LYS A 60 21.61 -13.57 -41.02
CA LYS A 60 22.71 -13.17 -40.14
C LYS A 60 22.40 -11.77 -39.58
N ALA A 61 22.23 -11.68 -38.27
CA ALA A 61 22.21 -10.41 -37.55
C ALA A 61 23.48 -10.36 -36.71
N ASP A 62 24.35 -9.39 -36.98
CA ASP A 62 25.52 -9.12 -36.17
C ASP A 62 25.05 -8.53 -34.84
N PHE A 63 25.29 -9.24 -33.74
CA PHE A 63 25.05 -8.72 -32.39
C PHE A 63 26.41 -8.42 -31.77
N GLU A 64 26.70 -7.13 -31.56
CA GLU A 64 27.87 -6.71 -30.78
C GLU A 64 27.71 -7.09 -29.31
N ILE A 65 28.75 -7.69 -28.75
CA ILE A 65 28.90 -7.91 -27.31
C ILE A 65 29.49 -6.62 -26.74
N ASP A 66 28.71 -5.87 -25.98
CA ASP A 66 29.15 -4.61 -25.38
C ASP A 66 30.07 -4.88 -24.17
N TYR A 67 31.34 -4.50 -24.29
CA TYR A 67 32.39 -4.64 -23.27
C TYR A 67 32.59 -3.37 -22.43
N SER A 68 31.84 -2.30 -22.66
CA SER A 68 32.13 -0.98 -22.05
C SER A 68 30.98 -0.44 -21.20
N LYS A 69 30.94 -0.84 -19.92
CA LYS A 69 30.37 -0.06 -18.79
C LYS A 69 30.50 -0.88 -17.49
N THR A 70 31.69 -0.84 -16.91
CA THR A 70 31.94 -1.23 -15.52
C THR A 70 32.79 -0.15 -14.86
N ALA A 71 32.15 0.58 -13.94
CA ALA A 71 32.66 1.44 -12.87
C ALA A 71 32.12 2.89 -12.94
N PRO A 72 31.45 3.39 -11.87
CA PRO A 72 31.32 4.84 -11.66
C PRO A 72 32.71 5.42 -11.33
N PRO A 73 32.96 6.72 -11.61
CA PRO A 73 34.24 7.34 -11.29
C PRO A 73 34.41 7.42 -9.78
N SER A 74 35.52 6.86 -9.28
CA SER A 74 36.05 7.14 -7.95
C SER A 74 36.51 8.61 -7.88
N PRO A 75 36.11 9.40 -6.86
CA PRO A 75 36.72 10.69 -6.63
C PRO A 75 38.14 10.48 -6.09
N SER A 76 39.11 11.12 -6.73
CA SER A 76 40.51 11.14 -6.34
C SER A 76 40.68 11.79 -4.97
N PHE A 77 41.33 11.06 -4.06
CA PHE A 77 41.86 11.57 -2.80
C PHE A 77 42.94 12.63 -3.06
N ALA A 78 42.83 13.76 -2.39
CA ALA A 78 43.96 14.59 -1.99
C ALA A 78 44.04 14.53 -0.46
N GLU A 79 45.16 14.06 0.05
CA GLU A 79 45.48 13.90 1.47
C GLU A 79 45.72 15.26 2.16
N SER A 80 45.19 15.46 3.37
CA SER A 80 45.97 15.93 4.53
C SER A 80 45.18 15.96 5.85
N ALA A 81 45.65 15.10 6.77
CA ALA A 81 45.69 15.21 8.24
C ALA A 81 44.42 15.03 9.12
N PRO A 82 44.58 14.49 10.35
CA PRO A 82 43.55 13.74 11.07
C PRO A 82 42.95 14.49 12.27
N ALA A 83 41.66 14.29 12.55
CA ALA A 83 41.08 14.59 13.85
C ALA A 83 39.94 13.60 14.17
N THR A 84 40.22 12.76 15.15
CA THR A 84 39.31 12.01 16.04
C THR A 84 37.81 12.34 15.93
N ALA A 85 37.02 11.40 15.42
CA ALA A 85 35.58 11.33 15.68
C ALA A 85 35.16 9.86 15.80
N THR A 86 34.63 9.55 16.98
CA THR A 86 33.97 8.31 17.40
C THR A 86 32.88 7.84 16.42
N PRO A 87 32.71 6.52 16.18
CA PRO A 87 31.58 6.03 15.40
C PRO A 87 30.31 6.03 16.26
N ALA A 88 29.31 6.80 15.85
CA ALA A 88 27.93 6.71 16.32
C ALA A 88 27.20 5.56 15.58
N PRO A 89 26.24 4.88 16.22
CA PRO A 89 25.66 3.65 15.71
C PRO A 89 24.59 3.91 14.63
N SER A 90 24.59 3.07 13.58
CA SER A 90 23.42 2.59 12.80
C SER A 90 22.32 2.15 13.78
N SER A 91 20.99 2.15 13.58
CA SER A 91 20.02 1.93 12.49
C SER A 91 19.60 0.46 12.32
N GLU A 92 18.55 0.01 13.04
CA GLU A 92 17.53 -0.98 12.59
C GLU A 92 16.31 -1.00 13.55
N ALA A 93 15.17 -0.43 13.11
CA ALA A 93 13.86 -0.76 13.68
C ALA A 93 13.22 -1.88 12.82
N ARG A 94 12.64 -2.90 13.48
CA ARG A 94 12.03 -4.08 12.85
C ARG A 94 10.84 -3.73 11.97
N HIS A 95 10.92 -4.22 10.74
CA HIS A 95 9.85 -4.96 10.09
C HIS A 95 9.22 -5.99 11.06
N THR A 96 8.05 -5.68 11.61
CA THR A 96 6.90 -6.59 11.50
C THR A 96 6.45 -6.60 10.03
N PRO A 97 5.67 -7.58 9.54
CA PRO A 97 4.87 -7.36 8.34
C PRO A 97 3.78 -6.34 8.71
N ALA A 98 4.19 -5.09 8.94
CA ALA A 98 3.31 -3.97 8.84
C ALA A 98 2.81 -3.98 7.41
N THR A 99 1.53 -4.25 7.21
CA THR A 99 0.79 -3.49 6.21
C THR A 99 1.19 -2.03 6.44
N LEU A 100 2.08 -1.48 5.61
CA LEU A 100 2.70 -0.16 5.79
C LEU A 100 1.60 0.89 5.97
N PRO A 101 1.29 1.35 7.20
CA PRO A 101 0.18 2.28 7.44
C PRO A 101 0.53 3.71 6.97
N GLU A 102 1.76 3.92 6.49
CA GLU A 102 2.34 5.23 6.18
C GLU A 102 2.67 5.42 4.69
N MET A 103 2.49 4.39 3.86
CA MET A 103 2.37 4.65 2.43
C MET A 103 1.04 5.34 2.22
N VAL A 104 0.99 6.30 1.30
CA VAL A 104 -0.30 6.86 0.91
C VAL A 104 -1.17 5.70 0.47
N ALA A 105 -2.26 5.44 1.20
CA ALA A 105 -3.29 4.60 0.64
C ALA A 105 -3.72 5.34 -0.63
N LEU A 106 -3.42 4.77 -1.80
CA LEU A 106 -3.87 5.32 -3.07
C LEU A 106 -5.38 5.58 -3.00
N ASP A 107 -6.10 4.81 -2.19
CA ASP A 107 -7.49 5.00 -1.76
C ASP A 107 -7.82 6.38 -1.18
N GLU A 108 -6.92 7.02 -0.42
CA GLU A 108 -7.12 8.36 0.15
C GLU A 108 -6.89 9.48 -0.88
N LEU A 109 -6.00 9.23 -1.85
CA LEU A 109 -5.68 10.18 -2.93
C LEU A 109 -6.69 10.13 -4.07
N LEU A 110 -6.96 8.92 -4.53
CA LEU A 110 -7.89 8.61 -5.59
C LEU A 110 -9.28 8.45 -4.95
N ASP A 111 -9.73 9.49 -4.24
CA ASP A 111 -11.07 9.51 -3.67
C ASP A 111 -12.04 9.87 -4.78
N PRO A 112 -12.86 8.92 -5.19
CA PRO A 112 -13.64 9.20 -6.36
C PRO A 112 -14.82 10.12 -6.02
N SER A 113 -15.28 10.20 -4.77
CA SER A 113 -16.38 11.07 -4.36
C SER A 113 -16.11 12.57 -4.60
N LYS A 114 -14.84 12.94 -4.83
CA LYS A 114 -14.38 14.31 -5.11
C LYS A 114 -14.68 14.81 -6.53
N ALA A 115 -15.24 13.99 -7.42
CA ALA A 115 -15.46 14.34 -8.83
C ALA A 115 -16.93 14.62 -9.26
N PRO A 116 -17.74 15.46 -8.58
CA PRO A 116 -19.06 15.80 -9.11
C PRO A 116 -18.92 16.73 -10.33
N GLY A 117 -19.01 16.16 -11.54
CA GLY A 117 -19.04 16.92 -12.80
C GLY A 117 -17.76 16.92 -13.62
N ALA A 118 -16.79 16.05 -13.31
CA ALA A 118 -15.59 15.85 -14.14
C ALA A 118 -15.96 15.33 -15.56
N PRO A 119 -15.21 15.72 -16.62
CA PRO A 119 -15.48 15.27 -17.98
C PRO A 119 -15.39 13.75 -18.10
N ARG A 120 -16.22 13.20 -19.00
CA ARG A 120 -16.35 11.78 -19.36
C ARG A 120 -14.99 11.05 -19.35
N PRO A 121 -14.73 10.11 -18.44
CA PRO A 121 -13.58 9.24 -18.60
C PRO A 121 -13.88 8.21 -19.69
N SER A 122 -13.42 8.48 -20.90
CA SER A 122 -13.44 7.51 -22.02
C SER A 122 -12.13 6.73 -22.14
N SER A 123 -11.15 7.03 -21.27
CA SER A 123 -9.80 6.48 -21.26
C SER A 123 -9.29 6.23 -19.85
N ALA A 124 -8.30 5.34 -19.69
CA ALA A 124 -7.60 5.10 -18.42
C ALA A 124 -6.98 6.38 -17.86
N ARG A 125 -6.52 7.26 -18.75
CA ARG A 125 -5.87 8.51 -18.37
C ARG A 125 -6.87 9.57 -17.92
N GLN A 126 -8.02 9.69 -18.59
CA GLN A 126 -9.10 10.55 -18.09
C GLN A 126 -9.70 10.02 -16.80
N THR A 127 -9.78 8.69 -16.65
CA THR A 127 -10.19 8.06 -15.38
C THR A 127 -9.21 8.44 -14.27
N LEU A 128 -7.91 8.33 -14.54
CA LEU A 128 -6.86 8.73 -13.62
C LEU A 128 -6.89 10.24 -13.32
N ASP A 129 -7.11 11.09 -14.32
CA ASP A 129 -7.18 12.54 -14.13
C ASP A 129 -8.46 12.93 -13.35
N ALA A 130 -9.59 12.24 -13.57
CA ALA A 130 -10.82 12.44 -12.80
C ALA A 130 -10.67 12.01 -11.33
N LEU A 131 -9.97 10.90 -11.07
CA LEU A 131 -9.64 10.45 -9.71
C LEU A 131 -8.69 11.42 -8.98
N LEU A 132 -7.98 12.28 -9.71
CA LEU A 132 -7.02 13.24 -9.19
C LEU A 132 -7.55 14.68 -9.17
N ALA A 133 -8.78 14.92 -9.64
CA ALA A 133 -9.37 16.25 -9.73
C ALA A 133 -9.77 16.80 -8.34
N GLU A 134 -9.57 18.10 -8.13
CA GLU A 134 -9.99 18.76 -6.88
C GLU A 134 -11.52 18.81 -6.75
N PRO A 135 -12.08 18.62 -5.54
CA PRO A 135 -13.49 18.87 -5.32
C PRO A 135 -13.76 20.36 -5.54
N ALA A 136 -14.75 20.67 -6.38
CA ALA A 136 -15.22 22.04 -6.57
C ALA A 136 -15.60 22.64 -5.21
N THR A 137 -14.78 23.56 -4.69
CA THR A 137 -15.08 24.25 -3.44
C THR A 137 -16.39 25.00 -3.60
N LYS A 138 -17.35 24.74 -2.70
CA LYS A 138 -18.61 25.50 -2.58
C LYS A 138 -18.37 26.94 -2.05
N GLU A 139 -17.25 27.57 -2.37
CA GLU A 139 -16.87 28.87 -1.77
C GLU A 139 -17.27 30.10 -2.60
N ASN A 140 -17.90 29.95 -3.77
CA ASN A 140 -18.36 31.09 -4.57
C ASN A 140 -19.89 31.18 -4.74
N ALA A 141 -20.65 30.87 -3.69
CA ALA A 141 -22.01 31.37 -3.53
C ALA A 141 -22.00 32.55 -2.55
N ALA A 142 -21.85 33.74 -3.14
CA ALA A 142 -21.73 35.02 -2.46
C ALA A 142 -22.73 35.25 -1.32
N THR A 143 -22.18 35.79 -0.23
CA THR A 143 -22.82 36.61 0.78
C THR A 143 -23.91 37.53 0.20
N ARG A 144 -25.15 37.29 0.60
CA ARG A 144 -26.15 38.36 0.78
C ARG A 144 -26.59 38.32 2.25
N PRO A 145 -26.38 39.38 3.03
CA PRO A 145 -26.78 39.39 4.43
C PRO A 145 -28.31 39.51 4.51
N GLN A 146 -28.99 38.44 4.91
CA GLN A 146 -30.35 38.57 5.42
C GLN A 146 -30.25 39.07 6.86
N THR A 147 -30.67 40.31 7.05
CA THR A 147 -30.93 40.91 8.36
C THR A 147 -32.00 40.12 9.09
N VAL A 148 -31.62 39.34 10.11
CA VAL A 148 -32.56 38.69 11.02
C VAL A 148 -32.75 39.59 12.24
N SER A 149 -33.99 40.07 12.42
CA SER A 149 -34.45 40.73 13.64
C SER A 149 -34.63 39.69 14.76
N PRO A 150 -34.42 40.04 16.05
CA PRO A 150 -34.55 39.08 17.14
C PRO A 150 -36.03 38.78 17.44
N PRO A 151 -36.38 37.54 17.86
CA PRO A 151 -37.75 37.22 18.27
C PRO A 151 -38.05 37.75 19.69
N PRO A 152 -39.32 38.07 20.01
CA PRO A 152 -39.71 38.51 21.35
C PRO A 152 -39.92 37.33 22.31
N PRO A 153 -39.96 37.58 23.64
CA PRO A 153 -39.89 36.52 24.65
C PRO A 153 -41.26 36.08 25.19
N ASN A 154 -41.26 34.83 25.67
CA ASN A 154 -42.15 34.19 26.66
C ASN A 154 -43.64 34.04 26.36
N GLN A 155 -44.16 32.81 26.53
CA GLN A 155 -45.07 32.53 27.65
C GLN A 155 -45.34 31.04 27.89
N VAL A 156 -45.47 30.76 29.19
CA VAL A 156 -45.75 29.53 29.92
C VAL A 156 -47.12 28.93 29.58
N SER A 157 -47.23 27.60 29.51
CA SER A 157 -48.33 26.88 30.19
C SER A 157 -48.00 25.41 30.40
N THR A 158 -48.12 25.04 31.67
CA THR A 158 -48.09 23.70 32.27
C THR A 158 -49.47 23.04 32.17
N THR A 159 -49.53 21.71 31.98
CA THR A 159 -50.52 20.86 32.67
C THR A 159 -50.06 19.40 32.75
N ASP A 160 -50.32 18.84 33.92
CA ASP A 160 -49.97 17.54 34.52
C ASP A 160 -50.62 16.28 33.91
N GLY A 161 -50.07 15.10 34.29
CA GLY A 161 -50.81 13.83 34.30
C GLY A 161 -49.97 12.54 34.29
N LYS A 162 -49.55 12.04 35.47
CA LYS A 162 -49.01 10.67 35.74
C LYS A 162 -50.16 9.60 35.81
N PRO A 163 -49.93 8.29 36.14
CA PRO A 163 -49.02 7.25 35.61
C PRO A 163 -49.70 5.84 35.45
N ALA A 164 -48.91 4.83 35.02
CA ALA A 164 -48.93 3.40 35.45
C ALA A 164 -49.54 2.27 34.56
N GLN A 165 -48.85 1.11 34.69
CA GLN A 165 -49.19 -0.32 34.48
C GLN A 165 -49.07 -0.91 33.05
N GLN A 166 -48.05 -1.74 32.80
CA GLN A 166 -47.94 -3.20 33.06
C GLN A 166 -48.86 -4.05 32.16
N GLN A 167 -48.24 -4.79 31.24
CA GLN A 167 -48.63 -6.17 30.94
C GLN A 167 -47.43 -6.98 30.45
N ALA A 168 -47.18 -8.06 31.19
CA ALA A 168 -46.25 -9.12 30.89
C ALA A 168 -46.99 -10.30 30.25
N ALA A 169 -46.31 -11.02 29.35
CA ALA A 169 -46.57 -12.42 28.99
C ALA A 169 -45.24 -12.99 28.47
N SER A 170 -44.44 -13.68 29.29
CA SER A 170 -44.49 -15.11 29.61
C SER A 170 -44.35 -16.05 28.40
N VAL A 171 -43.14 -16.57 28.17
CA VAL A 171 -42.94 -17.91 27.61
C VAL A 171 -41.81 -18.59 28.39
N SER A 172 -42.16 -19.66 29.08
CA SER A 172 -41.28 -20.56 29.81
C SER A 172 -40.77 -21.70 28.91
N GLN A 173 -39.47 -21.98 29.03
CA GLN A 173 -38.79 -23.29 29.09
C GLN A 173 -39.37 -24.49 28.32
N THR A 174 -38.51 -25.14 27.52
CA THR A 174 -38.12 -26.56 27.69
C THR A 174 -36.97 -26.97 26.75
N THR A 175 -35.82 -27.30 27.37
CA THR A 175 -34.94 -28.48 27.16
C THR A 175 -34.43 -28.90 25.75
N ARG A 176 -33.09 -28.84 25.61
CA ARG A 176 -32.19 -29.79 24.88
C ARG A 176 -32.31 -31.24 25.47
N PRO A 177 -31.94 -32.35 24.77
CA PRO A 177 -30.54 -32.78 24.44
C PRO A 177 -30.37 -33.54 23.10
N GLU A 178 -29.22 -33.47 22.40
CA GLU A 178 -28.01 -34.34 22.36
C GLU A 178 -28.10 -35.76 21.73
N LEU A 179 -26.93 -36.19 21.21
CA LEU A 179 -26.46 -37.51 20.71
C LEU A 179 -26.86 -37.94 19.28
N ALA A 180 -25.92 -38.09 18.32
CA ALA A 180 -24.77 -39.01 18.17
C ALA A 180 -25.14 -40.36 17.52
N ILE A 181 -24.35 -40.79 16.52
CA ILE A 181 -23.74 -42.13 16.36
C ILE A 181 -23.39 -42.42 14.87
N ALA A 182 -22.19 -42.97 14.70
CA ALA A 182 -21.58 -43.49 13.48
C ALA A 182 -22.18 -44.84 13.01
N THR A 183 -21.98 -45.23 11.73
CA THR A 183 -21.28 -46.46 11.29
C THR A 183 -21.70 -46.99 9.90
N MET A 184 -20.67 -47.35 9.11
CA MET A 184 -20.48 -48.57 8.30
C MET A 184 -21.19 -48.85 6.94
N TYR A 185 -20.31 -49.12 5.94
CA TYR A 185 -20.30 -50.17 4.90
C TYR A 185 -21.32 -50.19 3.71
N HIS A 186 -20.78 -49.87 2.51
CA HIS A 186 -20.75 -50.59 1.20
C HIS A 186 -21.83 -51.65 0.82
N PRO A 187 -21.89 -52.13 -0.46
CA PRO A 187 -21.69 -51.54 -1.80
C PRO A 187 -22.79 -52.03 -2.81
N SER A 188 -22.77 -51.60 -4.09
CA SER A 188 -22.89 -52.48 -5.30
C SER A 188 -23.37 -51.77 -6.60
N THR A 189 -22.44 -51.75 -7.58
CA THR A 189 -22.50 -52.20 -9.00
C THR A 189 -23.58 -51.77 -10.02
N THR A 190 -23.05 -51.64 -11.26
CA THR A 190 -23.62 -51.82 -12.63
C THR A 190 -24.11 -50.56 -13.34
N SER A 191 -23.91 -50.32 -14.65
CA SER A 191 -23.01 -50.82 -15.71
C SER A 191 -23.39 -50.12 -17.04
N GLY A 192 -22.43 -49.95 -17.96
CA GLY A 192 -22.66 -49.74 -19.40
C GLY A 192 -22.44 -48.30 -19.90
N THR A 193 -21.75 -47.99 -21.00
CA THR A 193 -21.29 -48.79 -22.15
C THR A 193 -20.12 -48.11 -22.88
N LEU A 194 -19.37 -48.94 -23.63
CA LEU A 194 -18.15 -48.74 -24.41
C LEU A 194 -18.26 -47.88 -25.69
N SER A 195 -17.13 -47.30 -26.13
CA SER A 195 -16.43 -47.52 -27.45
C SER A 195 -15.46 -46.35 -27.77
N ALA A 196 -14.12 -46.51 -27.69
CA ALA A 196 -13.14 -47.11 -28.63
C ALA A 196 -12.90 -46.25 -29.91
N LEU A 197 -11.69 -45.75 -30.23
CA LEU A 197 -10.57 -46.49 -30.85
C LEU A 197 -9.25 -45.66 -30.92
N ARG A 198 -8.11 -46.34 -30.70
CA ARG A 198 -6.71 -45.98 -31.05
C ARG A 198 -6.06 -47.17 -31.78
N PRO A 199 -5.05 -46.96 -32.64
CA PRO A 199 -4.07 -48.00 -32.99
C PRO A 199 -2.61 -47.54 -32.67
N PRO A 200 -1.54 -48.33 -32.95
CA PRO A 200 -0.93 -49.26 -31.99
C PRO A 200 0.55 -48.96 -31.65
N VAL A 201 1.02 -49.41 -30.48
CA VAL A 201 2.44 -49.34 -30.07
C VAL A 201 3.09 -50.72 -30.13
N ARG A 202 4.26 -50.80 -30.78
CA ARG A 202 5.13 -52.00 -30.83
C ARG A 202 5.74 -52.30 -29.46
N LYS A 203 5.69 -53.58 -29.08
CA LYS A 203 6.35 -54.19 -27.92
C LYS A 203 7.86 -54.29 -28.13
N THR A 204 8.66 -53.68 -27.25
CA THR A 204 9.95 -54.19 -26.76
C THR A 204 10.40 -53.36 -25.54
N SER A 205 10.95 -54.03 -24.51
CA SER A 205 11.61 -53.48 -23.28
C SER A 205 10.84 -53.38 -21.95
N ALA A 206 9.79 -54.17 -21.71
CA ALA A 206 9.13 -54.23 -20.39
C ALA A 206 9.98 -54.86 -19.26
N ARG A 207 11.07 -55.59 -19.57
CA ARG A 207 11.93 -56.23 -18.55
C ARG A 207 12.99 -55.30 -17.96
N THR A 208 13.45 -54.30 -18.70
CA THR A 208 14.42 -53.31 -18.19
C THR A 208 13.75 -52.23 -17.33
N PHE A 209 12.49 -51.89 -17.61
CA PHE A 209 11.74 -50.92 -16.82
C PHE A 209 11.36 -51.46 -15.43
N GLY A 210 11.00 -52.75 -15.33
CA GLY A 210 10.69 -53.39 -14.05
C GLY A 210 11.89 -53.43 -13.08
N LEU A 211 13.09 -53.70 -13.59
CA LEU A 211 14.30 -53.76 -12.75
C LEU A 211 14.70 -52.38 -12.20
N VAL A 212 14.54 -51.33 -13.01
CA VAL A 212 14.86 -49.94 -12.61
C VAL A 212 13.85 -49.44 -11.57
N VAL A 213 12.56 -49.76 -11.72
CA VAL A 213 11.53 -49.38 -10.74
C VAL A 213 11.72 -50.10 -9.41
N VAL A 214 12.13 -51.37 -9.42
CA VAL A 214 12.45 -52.11 -8.19
C VAL A 214 13.70 -51.58 -7.50
N LEU A 215 14.73 -51.18 -8.24
CA LEU A 215 15.95 -50.57 -7.68
C LEU A 215 15.69 -49.16 -7.10
N ILE A 216 14.84 -48.36 -7.75
CA ILE A 216 14.43 -47.04 -7.24
C ILE A 216 13.56 -47.21 -5.99
N ALA A 217 12.64 -48.17 -5.97
CA ALA A 217 11.81 -48.47 -4.80
C ALA A 217 12.67 -48.98 -3.62
N ALA A 218 13.67 -49.83 -3.87
CA ALA A 218 14.60 -50.31 -2.85
C ALA A 218 15.50 -49.18 -2.31
N ALA A 219 15.95 -48.26 -3.17
CA ALA A 219 16.73 -47.08 -2.77
C ALA A 219 15.90 -46.07 -1.96
N MET A 220 14.63 -45.86 -2.31
CA MET A 220 13.70 -45.05 -1.51
C MET A 220 13.37 -45.72 -0.17
N PHE A 221 13.22 -47.05 -0.14
CA PHE A 221 12.94 -47.77 1.10
C PHE A 221 14.15 -47.72 2.07
N ALA A 222 15.38 -47.83 1.56
CA ALA A 222 16.59 -47.69 2.36
C ALA A 222 16.81 -46.26 2.87
N THR A 223 16.43 -45.24 2.10
CA THR A 223 16.57 -43.83 2.51
C THR A 223 15.47 -43.37 3.47
N ILE A 224 14.25 -43.90 3.35
CA ILE A 224 13.12 -43.54 4.22
C ILE A 224 13.15 -44.31 5.54
N TYR A 225 13.59 -45.57 5.56
CA TYR A 225 13.55 -46.40 6.77
C TYR A 225 14.90 -46.65 7.44
N PHE A 226 16.00 -46.68 6.68
CA PHE A 226 17.32 -47.03 7.23
C PHE A 226 18.12 -45.79 7.66
N LEU A 227 18.06 -44.69 6.91
CA LEU A 227 18.77 -43.45 7.27
C LEU A 227 18.22 -42.77 8.54
N PRO A 228 16.91 -42.73 8.84
CA PRO A 228 16.41 -42.15 10.09
C PRO A 228 16.77 -42.99 11.32
N ASN A 229 16.89 -44.31 11.18
CA ASN A 229 17.31 -45.19 12.27
C ASN A 229 18.82 -45.17 12.49
N LEU A 230 19.62 -45.04 11.43
CA LEU A 230 21.06 -44.84 11.55
C LEU A 230 21.39 -43.46 12.14
N THR A 231 20.63 -42.42 11.78
CA THR A 231 20.76 -41.09 12.40
C THR A 231 20.24 -41.08 13.84
N LYS A 232 19.19 -41.83 14.21
CA LYS A 232 18.82 -42.02 15.62
C LYS A 232 19.83 -42.83 16.42
N GLN A 233 20.53 -43.81 15.84
CA GLN A 233 21.59 -44.54 16.54
C GLN A 233 22.92 -43.78 16.62
N LEU A 234 23.25 -42.96 15.62
CA LEU A 234 24.47 -42.14 15.59
C LEU A 234 24.30 -40.78 16.28
N PHE A 235 23.10 -40.17 16.25
CA PHE A 235 22.79 -38.89 16.92
C PHE A 235 21.94 -39.02 18.19
N GLY A 236 21.38 -40.21 18.50
CA GLY A 236 20.70 -40.46 19.77
C GLY A 236 21.64 -40.47 20.99
N ARG A 237 22.96 -40.45 20.77
CA ARG A 237 23.98 -40.16 21.79
C ARG A 237 24.61 -38.77 21.67
N ALA A 238 24.23 -37.97 20.68
CA ALA A 238 24.72 -36.61 20.49
C ALA A 238 23.90 -35.55 21.25
N GLY A 239 22.70 -35.90 21.74
CA GLY A 239 21.89 -35.04 22.61
C GLY A 239 22.54 -34.73 23.96
N ASP A 240 23.38 -35.64 24.47
CA ASP A 240 24.05 -35.51 25.77
C ASP A 240 25.53 -35.08 25.66
N LEU A 241 26.05 -34.82 24.45
CA LEU A 241 27.48 -34.50 24.22
C LEU A 241 27.72 -33.10 23.62
N ALA A 242 26.69 -32.26 23.48
CA ALA A 242 26.81 -30.88 22.98
C ALA A 242 27.04 -29.82 24.09
N VAL A 243 27.49 -30.25 25.27
CA VAL A 243 27.63 -29.39 26.46
C VAL A 243 28.97 -28.61 26.57
N PRO A 244 30.12 -28.95 25.93
CA PRO A 244 31.37 -28.29 26.32
C PRO A 244 31.67 -26.92 25.65
N ASN A 245 30.92 -26.47 24.64
CA ASN A 245 31.28 -25.26 23.87
C ASN A 245 30.40 -24.01 24.07
N ARG A 246 29.26 -24.11 24.78
CA ARG A 246 28.33 -22.96 24.93
C ARG A 246 28.87 -21.89 25.89
N GLY A 247 29.49 -22.30 27.00
CA GLY A 247 30.08 -21.34 27.94
C GLY A 247 31.31 -20.61 27.38
N LEU A 248 32.11 -21.29 26.54
CA LEU A 248 33.28 -20.69 25.89
C LEU A 248 32.89 -19.53 24.96
N ALA A 249 31.78 -19.66 24.22
CA ALA A 249 31.30 -18.60 23.33
C ALA A 249 30.93 -17.32 24.10
N GLY A 250 30.18 -17.44 25.20
CA GLY A 250 29.85 -16.30 26.05
C GLY A 250 31.08 -15.65 26.72
N GLN A 251 32.06 -16.44 27.15
CA GLN A 251 33.33 -15.91 27.66
C GLN A 251 34.12 -15.15 26.58
N HIS A 252 34.10 -15.62 25.33
CA HIS A 252 34.70 -14.89 24.21
C HIS A 252 33.99 -13.55 23.96
N VAL A 253 32.66 -13.50 24.08
CA VAL A 253 31.89 -12.26 23.99
C VAL A 253 32.30 -11.27 25.09
N LEU A 254 32.38 -11.72 26.34
CA LEU A 254 32.80 -10.87 27.47
C LEU A 254 34.22 -10.31 27.27
N GLY A 255 35.15 -11.14 26.78
CA GLY A 255 36.50 -10.69 26.42
C GLY A 255 36.52 -9.66 25.28
N ALA A 256 35.64 -9.80 24.28
CA ALA A 256 35.49 -8.83 23.20
C ALA A 256 34.91 -7.49 23.70
N LEU A 257 33.88 -7.54 24.56
CA LEU A 257 33.29 -6.35 25.19
C LEU A 257 34.31 -5.62 26.07
N ALA A 258 35.08 -6.34 26.89
CA ALA A 258 36.15 -5.76 27.71
C ALA A 258 37.20 -5.03 26.86
N LYS A 259 37.59 -5.63 25.73
CA LYS A 259 38.55 -5.03 24.79
C LYS A 259 37.99 -3.80 24.08
N GLN A 260 36.70 -3.81 23.74
CA GLN A 260 36.04 -2.73 23.02
C GLN A 260 35.78 -1.50 23.89
N TYR A 261 35.31 -1.71 25.12
CA TYR A 261 34.80 -0.62 25.97
C TYR A 261 35.72 -0.27 27.15
N GLY A 262 36.70 -1.12 27.47
CA GLY A 262 37.52 -0.98 28.67
C GLY A 262 36.74 -1.28 29.95
N ILE A 263 37.48 -1.57 31.02
CA ILE A 263 36.93 -1.85 32.36
C ILE A 263 37.25 -0.65 33.25
N ALA A 264 36.21 0.05 33.72
CA ALA A 264 36.37 1.14 34.67
C ALA A 264 36.49 0.60 36.10
N PRO A 265 37.33 1.19 36.97
CA PRO A 265 37.39 0.81 38.38
C PRO A 265 36.09 1.19 39.09
N GLY A 266 35.51 0.25 39.84
CA GLY A 266 34.27 0.48 40.58
C GLY A 266 33.79 -0.77 41.33
N ASP A 267 32.81 -0.60 42.21
CA ASP A 267 32.11 -1.70 42.86
C ASP A 267 30.91 -2.12 41.98
N PRO A 268 30.83 -3.38 41.49
CA PRO A 268 29.72 -3.87 40.68
C PRO A 268 28.36 -3.61 41.32
N LEU A 269 28.24 -3.75 42.65
CA LEU A 269 26.97 -3.57 43.35
C LEU A 269 26.50 -2.10 43.32
N GLN A 270 27.43 -1.15 43.45
CA GLN A 270 27.11 0.28 43.37
C GLN A 270 26.75 0.70 41.94
N LEU A 271 27.47 0.17 40.95
CA LEU A 271 27.16 0.41 39.54
C LEU A 271 25.78 -0.16 39.17
N THR A 272 25.45 -1.35 39.65
CA THR A 272 24.15 -2.00 39.43
C THR A 272 23.00 -1.19 40.04
N LYS A 273 23.14 -0.74 41.29
CA LYS A 273 22.14 0.14 41.93
C LYS A 273 21.96 1.47 41.20
N SER A 274 23.06 2.05 40.73
CA SER A 274 23.03 3.30 39.95
C SER A 274 22.36 3.07 38.59
N ALA A 275 22.61 1.91 37.96
CA ALA A 275 21.96 1.51 36.72
C ALA A 275 20.45 1.32 36.91
N GLU A 276 20.03 0.68 38.01
CA GLU A 276 18.62 0.51 38.35
C GLU A 276 17.91 1.84 38.58
N LEU A 277 18.57 2.79 39.25
CA LEU A 277 18.03 4.15 39.44
C LEU A 277 17.88 4.88 38.10
N ALA A 278 18.89 4.85 37.25
CA ALA A 278 18.83 5.44 35.91
C ALA A 278 17.74 4.77 35.04
N PHE A 279 17.56 3.46 35.19
CA PHE A 279 16.52 2.69 34.50
C PHE A 279 15.10 3.05 34.97
N GLN A 280 14.93 3.45 36.24
CA GLN A 280 13.64 3.88 36.79
C GLN A 280 13.19 5.26 36.27
N GLU A 281 14.10 6.07 35.74
CA GLU A 281 13.75 7.39 35.19
C GLU A 281 12.90 7.31 33.92
N ASP A 282 12.84 6.12 33.26
CA ASP A 282 12.03 5.86 32.06
C ASP A 282 12.26 6.91 30.94
N THR A 283 13.50 7.41 30.85
CA THR A 283 13.94 8.32 29.78
C THR A 283 14.96 7.63 28.90
N GLU A 284 15.04 8.03 27.62
CA GLU A 284 16.05 7.49 26.69
C GLU A 284 17.47 7.69 27.21
N ALA A 285 17.74 8.83 27.85
CA ALA A 285 19.02 9.12 28.52
C ALA A 285 19.27 8.16 29.69
N GLY A 286 18.27 7.95 30.55
CA GLY A 286 18.34 7.02 31.67
C GLY A 286 18.55 5.57 31.22
N TYR A 287 17.92 5.14 30.13
CA TYR A 287 18.14 3.81 29.55
C TYR A 287 19.54 3.63 28.97
N GLN A 288 20.07 4.66 28.27
CA GLN A 288 21.44 4.62 27.76
C GLN A 288 22.48 4.60 28.89
N GLU A 289 22.24 5.38 29.95
CA GLU A 289 23.07 5.39 31.14
C GLU A 289 23.03 4.04 31.87
N ALA A 290 21.83 3.48 32.06
CA ALA A 290 21.64 2.16 32.67
C ALA A 290 22.36 1.06 31.88
N LEU A 291 22.25 1.05 30.54
CA LEU A 291 22.97 0.10 29.69
C LEU A 291 24.49 0.21 29.87
N LEU A 292 25.01 1.44 29.93
CA LEU A 292 26.43 1.71 30.17
C LEU A 292 26.89 1.15 31.51
N LEU A 293 26.12 1.37 32.57
CA LEU A 293 26.43 0.95 33.94
C LEU A 293 26.28 -0.57 34.12
N PHE A 294 25.23 -1.20 33.57
CA PHE A 294 25.07 -2.66 33.57
C PHE A 294 26.20 -3.36 32.82
N ARG A 295 26.64 -2.78 31.68
CA ARG A 295 27.79 -3.30 30.94
C ARG A 295 29.06 -3.25 31.79
N GLN A 296 29.35 -2.13 32.44
CA GLN A 296 30.54 -2.00 33.29
C GLN A 296 30.48 -2.94 34.50
N SER A 297 29.32 -3.08 35.12
CA SER A 297 29.09 -4.02 36.21
C SER A 297 29.37 -5.48 35.78
N LEU A 298 28.82 -5.88 34.62
CA LEU A 298 29.04 -7.22 34.05
C LEU A 298 30.51 -7.50 33.71
N LEU A 299 31.27 -6.48 33.26
CA LEU A 299 32.69 -6.65 32.95
C LEU A 299 33.58 -6.76 34.20
N LEU A 300 33.10 -6.27 35.36
CA LEU A 300 33.79 -6.41 36.64
C LEU A 300 33.45 -7.73 37.35
N ASP A 301 32.25 -8.27 37.12
CA ASP A 301 31.78 -9.54 37.66
C ASP A 301 31.16 -10.40 36.53
N THR A 302 32.04 -11.03 35.76
CA THR A 302 31.70 -11.75 34.52
C THR A 302 30.91 -13.03 34.75
N ASP A 303 30.95 -13.58 35.96
CA ASP A 303 30.35 -14.88 36.31
C ASP A 303 29.00 -14.72 37.04
N ASN A 304 28.42 -13.52 36.96
CA ASN A 304 27.13 -13.18 37.57
C ASN A 304 26.00 -13.25 36.54
N ALA A 305 25.18 -14.30 36.64
CA ALA A 305 24.10 -14.58 35.70
C ALA A 305 23.02 -13.48 35.67
N GLU A 306 22.77 -12.81 36.80
CA GLU A 306 21.80 -11.70 36.86
C GLU A 306 22.32 -10.45 36.14
N LEU A 307 23.61 -10.15 36.20
CA LEU A 307 24.20 -9.05 35.43
C LEU A 307 24.15 -9.32 33.92
N ILE A 308 24.27 -10.58 33.50
CA ILE A 308 24.05 -10.98 32.10
C ILE A 308 22.60 -10.66 31.69
N VAL A 309 21.62 -11.05 32.50
CA VAL A 309 20.19 -10.75 32.25
C VAL A 309 19.98 -9.24 32.12
N ARG A 310 20.44 -8.44 33.09
CA ARG A 310 20.24 -6.99 33.11
C ARG A 310 20.90 -6.31 31.91
N PHE A 311 22.09 -6.75 31.52
CA PHE A 311 22.76 -6.25 30.31
C PHE A 311 21.98 -6.61 29.03
N VAL A 312 21.51 -7.85 28.90
CA VAL A 312 20.72 -8.27 27.73
C VAL A 312 19.40 -7.51 27.66
N GLU A 313 18.66 -7.40 28.76
CA GLU A 313 17.38 -6.70 28.79
C GLU A 313 17.53 -5.20 28.51
N SER A 314 18.53 -4.54 29.11
CA SER A 314 18.81 -3.11 28.82
C SER A 314 19.26 -2.90 27.37
N THR A 315 20.05 -3.82 26.80
CA THR A 315 20.44 -3.77 25.38
C THR A 315 19.20 -3.86 24.48
N LEU A 316 18.30 -4.80 24.77
CA LEU A 316 17.07 -4.98 23.99
C LEU A 316 16.10 -3.82 24.14
N LEU A 317 16.10 -3.12 25.28
CA LEU A 317 15.26 -1.94 25.49
C LEU A 317 15.81 -0.69 24.80
N VAL A 318 17.11 -0.43 24.87
CA VAL A 318 17.75 0.72 24.23
C VAL A 318 17.75 0.59 22.70
N HIS A 319 18.06 -0.60 22.19
CA HIS A 319 18.25 -0.81 20.76
C HIS A 319 17.05 -1.47 20.06
N GLY A 320 16.07 -2.00 20.80
CA GLY A 320 14.93 -2.71 20.22
C GLY A 320 15.36 -4.01 19.53
N ARG A 321 15.46 -4.00 18.19
CA ARG A 321 16.03 -5.11 17.41
C ARG A 321 17.55 -5.06 17.53
N PRO A 322 18.22 -6.14 17.97
CA PRO A 322 19.67 -6.20 17.83
C PRO A 322 20.05 -6.13 16.34
N GLU A 323 20.91 -5.18 15.98
CA GLU A 323 21.37 -4.95 14.61
C GLU A 323 22.19 -6.11 14.08
N GLY A 324 21.69 -6.73 13.01
CA GLY A 324 22.33 -7.86 12.35
C GLY A 324 22.39 -9.16 13.18
N MET A 325 22.65 -10.27 12.47
CA MET A 325 22.73 -11.61 13.08
C MET A 325 23.86 -11.72 14.11
N ALA A 326 24.91 -10.90 14.00
CA ALA A 326 26.04 -10.91 14.92
C ALA A 326 25.64 -10.45 16.33
N LYS A 327 24.83 -9.39 16.47
CA LYS A 327 24.38 -8.91 17.78
C LYS A 327 23.36 -9.85 18.42
N ILE A 328 22.49 -10.44 17.60
CA ILE A 328 21.56 -11.48 18.06
C ILE A 328 22.35 -12.68 18.62
N GLN A 329 23.39 -13.10 17.90
CA GLN A 329 24.25 -14.21 18.33
C GLN A 329 25.01 -13.86 19.61
N GLU A 330 25.56 -12.65 19.72
CA GLU A 330 26.25 -12.16 20.92
C GLU A 330 25.35 -12.26 22.17
N LEU A 331 24.11 -11.77 22.10
CA LEU A 331 23.16 -11.83 23.20
C LEU A 331 22.74 -13.27 23.52
N SER A 332 22.59 -14.11 22.49
CA SER A 332 22.28 -15.53 22.66
C SER A 332 23.42 -16.28 23.35
N ASP A 333 24.67 -16.03 22.97
CA ASP A 333 25.85 -16.68 23.55
C ASP A 333 26.07 -16.28 25.01
N LEU A 334 25.77 -15.02 25.35
CA LEU A 334 25.77 -14.54 26.74
C LEU A 334 24.70 -15.24 27.59
N LEU A 335 23.47 -15.34 27.09
CA LEU A 335 22.40 -16.05 27.79
C LEU A 335 22.72 -17.54 27.96
N ASP A 336 23.28 -18.17 26.93
CA ASP A 336 23.74 -19.57 26.99
C ASP A 336 24.84 -19.76 28.03
N TYR A 337 25.76 -18.80 28.18
CA TYR A 337 26.73 -18.79 29.29
C TYR A 337 26.04 -18.63 30.64
N GLY A 338 25.09 -17.71 30.76
CA GLY A 338 24.25 -17.57 31.96
C GLY A 338 23.59 -18.90 32.37
N PHE A 339 23.06 -19.67 31.41
CA PHE A 339 22.49 -20.99 31.68
C PHE A 339 23.53 -22.04 32.12
N THR A 340 24.83 -21.86 31.81
CA THR A 340 25.88 -22.73 32.37
C THR A 340 26.20 -22.39 33.83
N LEU A 341 26.00 -21.14 34.23
CA LEU A 341 26.21 -20.67 35.60
C LEU A 341 25.01 -21.05 36.48
N GLU A 342 23.80 -20.69 36.04
CA GLU A 342 22.56 -20.90 36.80
C GLU A 342 21.41 -21.43 35.92
N PRO A 343 21.32 -22.75 35.69
CA PRO A 343 20.36 -23.35 34.76
C PRO A 343 18.87 -23.17 35.11
N GLN A 344 18.54 -22.85 36.37
CA GLN A 344 17.16 -22.73 36.86
C GLN A 344 16.77 -21.29 37.20
N MET A 345 17.56 -20.28 36.80
CA MET A 345 17.24 -18.88 37.08
C MET A 345 16.13 -18.39 36.14
N ALA A 346 14.97 -18.03 36.71
CA ALA A 346 13.79 -17.64 35.93
C ALA A 346 14.04 -16.41 35.03
N SER A 347 14.86 -15.47 35.49
CA SER A 347 15.18 -14.23 34.75
C SER A 347 16.00 -14.49 33.46
N LEU A 348 16.77 -15.58 33.36
CA LEU A 348 17.41 -16.01 32.10
C LEU A 348 16.40 -16.45 31.05
N TYR A 349 15.43 -17.26 31.45
CA TYR A 349 14.34 -17.69 30.59
C TYR A 349 13.51 -16.49 30.11
N ARG A 350 13.26 -15.51 31.00
CA ARG A 350 12.59 -14.25 30.64
C ARG A 350 13.37 -13.43 29.62
N ALA A 351 14.67 -13.20 29.86
CA ALA A 351 15.51 -12.44 28.95
C ALA A 351 15.62 -13.12 27.57
N ARG A 352 15.72 -14.46 27.55
CA ARG A 352 15.70 -15.24 26.30
C ARG A 352 14.35 -15.19 25.59
N ALA A 353 13.25 -15.24 26.33
CA ALA A 353 11.91 -15.04 25.77
C ALA A 353 11.79 -13.68 25.10
N ARG A 354 12.26 -12.61 25.75
CA ARG A 354 12.31 -11.26 25.16
C ARG A 354 13.16 -11.22 23.91
N LEU A 355 14.35 -11.82 23.91
CA LEU A 355 15.19 -11.93 22.71
C LEU A 355 14.44 -12.64 21.57
N PHE A 356 13.79 -13.79 21.84
CA PHE A 356 12.99 -14.52 20.87
C PHE A 356 11.81 -13.72 20.31
N LEU A 357 11.12 -13.00 21.19
CA LEU A 357 10.02 -12.13 20.81
C LEU A 357 10.51 -11.00 19.91
N THR A 358 11.65 -10.36 20.26
CA THR A 358 12.23 -9.38 19.35
C THR A 358 12.50 -10.04 18.01
N ILE A 359 13.20 -11.18 17.94
CA ILE A 359 13.56 -11.88 16.69
C ILE A 359 12.39 -12.43 15.86
N GLY A 360 11.15 -12.31 16.35
CA GLY A 360 9.94 -12.80 15.67
C GLY A 360 9.77 -14.32 15.78
N GLN A 361 10.48 -14.98 16.70
CA GLN A 361 10.33 -16.41 16.98
C GLN A 361 9.33 -16.62 18.12
N GLU A 362 8.06 -16.26 17.87
CA GLU A 362 6.99 -16.24 18.87
C GLU A 362 6.82 -17.56 19.61
N GLU A 363 6.88 -18.70 18.92
CA GLU A 363 6.67 -20.01 19.56
C GLU A 363 7.73 -20.33 20.60
N LYS A 364 8.99 -19.97 20.30
CA LYS A 364 10.07 -20.12 21.27
C LYS A 364 9.93 -19.11 22.39
N ALA A 365 9.55 -17.88 22.08
CA ALA A 365 9.31 -16.85 23.10
C ALA A 365 8.27 -17.30 24.13
N ILE A 366 7.15 -17.88 23.68
CA ILE A 366 6.09 -18.40 24.55
C ILE A 366 6.61 -19.52 25.45
N ALA A 367 7.35 -20.49 24.90
CA ALA A 367 7.87 -21.63 25.66
C ALA A 367 8.88 -21.20 26.75
N GLU A 368 9.75 -20.24 26.44
CA GLU A 368 10.70 -19.67 27.38
C GLU A 368 10.00 -18.84 28.47
N ALA A 369 9.03 -17.98 28.08
CA ALA A 369 8.27 -17.17 29.02
C ALA A 369 7.41 -18.02 29.97
N GLU A 370 6.80 -19.09 29.47
CA GLU A 370 6.06 -20.06 30.28
C GLU A 370 6.99 -20.76 31.28
N THR A 371 8.23 -21.04 30.89
CA THR A 371 9.22 -21.65 31.79
C THR A 371 9.66 -20.68 32.88
N ALA A 372 9.92 -19.41 32.54
CA ALA A 372 10.19 -18.36 33.53
C ALA A 372 9.04 -18.22 34.54
N TYR A 373 7.79 -18.20 34.06
CA TYR A 373 6.60 -18.13 34.91
C TYR A 373 6.43 -19.36 35.81
N ARG A 374 6.71 -20.57 35.31
CA ARG A 374 6.61 -21.81 36.12
C ARG A 374 7.66 -21.88 37.23
N LEU A 375 8.85 -21.34 37.01
CA LEU A 375 9.92 -21.30 38.01
C LEU A 375 9.60 -20.30 39.13
N GLU A 376 9.10 -19.12 38.78
CA GLU A 376 8.72 -18.07 39.74
C GLU A 376 7.33 -17.49 39.41
N PRO A 377 6.24 -18.15 39.84
CA PRO A 377 4.88 -17.70 39.50
C PRO A 377 4.47 -16.39 40.17
N GLU A 378 5.07 -16.06 41.31
CA GLU A 378 4.78 -14.83 42.07
C GLU A 378 5.53 -13.61 41.53
N ASN A 379 6.49 -13.81 40.63
CA ASN A 379 7.28 -12.73 40.03
C ASN A 379 6.49 -12.04 38.92
N VAL A 380 6.11 -10.78 39.16
CA VAL A 380 5.29 -9.97 38.25
C VAL A 380 5.96 -9.79 36.89
N GLU A 381 7.29 -9.67 36.82
CA GLU A 381 8.01 -9.49 35.55
C GLU A 381 7.93 -10.75 34.67
N ASN A 382 8.00 -11.94 35.27
CA ASN A 382 7.90 -13.22 34.56
C ASN A 382 6.47 -13.48 34.07
N LEU A 383 5.48 -13.20 34.93
CA LEU A 383 4.06 -13.28 34.56
C LEU A 383 3.72 -12.28 33.46
N THR A 384 4.23 -11.04 33.53
CA THR A 384 4.05 -10.02 32.49
C THR A 384 4.65 -10.48 31.16
N MET A 385 5.88 -11.01 31.16
CA MET A 385 6.51 -11.55 29.95
C MET A 385 5.68 -12.69 29.34
N TYR A 386 5.17 -13.61 30.16
CA TYR A 386 4.32 -14.68 29.66
C TYR A 386 3.02 -14.14 29.05
N ALA A 387 2.35 -13.22 29.74
CA ALA A 387 1.17 -12.54 29.24
C ALA A 387 1.41 -11.78 27.94
N GLU A 388 2.55 -11.07 27.80
CA GLU A 388 2.99 -10.37 26.59
C GLU A 388 3.06 -11.31 25.39
N THR A 389 3.66 -12.50 25.56
CA THR A 389 3.77 -13.49 24.48
C THR A 389 2.43 -14.12 24.09
N LEU A 390 1.42 -14.02 24.95
CA LEU A 390 0.09 -14.60 24.73
C LEU A 390 -0.95 -13.63 24.17
N VAL A 391 -0.69 -12.31 24.17
CA VAL A 391 -1.67 -11.27 23.79
C VAL A 391 -2.38 -11.60 22.48
N GLU A 392 -1.62 -11.94 21.43
CA GLU A 392 -2.16 -12.14 20.08
C GLU A 392 -2.72 -13.57 19.88
N ARG A 393 -2.14 -14.57 20.53
CA ARG A 393 -2.56 -15.99 20.37
C ARG A 393 -3.73 -16.38 21.28
N ASN A 394 -3.77 -15.82 22.49
CA ASN A 394 -4.77 -16.17 23.49
C ASN A 394 -5.04 -14.96 24.42
N PRO A 395 -5.70 -13.91 23.90
CA PRO A 395 -5.99 -12.70 24.67
C PRO A 395 -6.87 -12.98 25.89
N ALA A 396 -7.73 -14.01 25.84
CA ALA A 396 -8.55 -14.42 26.99
C ALA A 396 -7.69 -14.86 28.17
N LYS A 397 -6.71 -15.76 27.92
CA LYS A 397 -5.79 -16.21 28.97
C LYS A 397 -4.93 -15.06 29.50
N THR A 398 -4.52 -14.11 28.64
CA THR A 398 -3.79 -12.91 29.09
C THR A 398 -4.62 -12.06 30.05
N ILE A 399 -5.91 -11.86 29.75
CA ILE A 399 -6.82 -11.12 30.63
C ILE A 399 -6.98 -11.86 31.96
N ASP A 400 -7.26 -13.16 31.94
CA ASP A 400 -7.43 -13.96 33.16
C ASP A 400 -6.18 -13.93 34.06
N LEU A 401 -4.98 -13.94 33.46
CA LEU A 401 -3.71 -13.91 34.19
C LEU A 401 -3.40 -12.54 34.83
N LEU A 402 -3.87 -11.44 34.23
CA LEU A 402 -3.48 -10.08 34.62
C LEU A 402 -4.59 -9.28 35.31
N ASP A 403 -5.86 -9.65 35.15
CA ASP A 403 -7.00 -8.92 35.74
C ASP A 403 -6.93 -8.87 37.26
N ASP A 404 -6.60 -10.00 37.91
CA ASP A 404 -6.47 -10.08 39.37
C ASP A 404 -5.36 -9.17 39.90
N LEU A 405 -4.25 -9.03 39.15
CA LEU A 405 -3.12 -8.17 39.51
C LEU A 405 -3.49 -6.69 39.47
N VAL A 406 -4.25 -6.27 38.45
CA VAL A 406 -4.69 -4.87 38.31
C VAL A 406 -5.81 -4.52 39.30
N MET A 407 -6.62 -5.50 39.71
CA MET A 407 -7.71 -5.31 40.69
C MET A 407 -7.21 -5.28 42.14
N SER A 408 -6.09 -5.92 42.46
CA SER A 408 -5.49 -5.95 43.81
C SER A 408 -4.75 -4.66 44.24
N GLN A 409 -4.93 -3.54 43.51
CA GLN A 409 -4.23 -2.25 43.71
C GLN A 409 -2.70 -2.30 43.63
N ARG A 410 -2.10 -3.42 43.22
CA ARG A 410 -0.66 -3.52 42.88
C ARG A 410 -0.40 -3.07 41.45
N VAL A 411 -0.75 -1.83 41.13
CA VAL A 411 -0.55 -1.29 39.77
C VAL A 411 0.95 -1.12 39.52
N GLN A 412 1.57 -2.16 38.96
CA GLN A 412 2.92 -2.07 38.43
C GLN A 412 2.84 -1.76 36.93
N ARG A 413 3.54 -0.71 36.50
CA ARG A 413 3.63 -0.21 35.11
C ARG A 413 3.74 -1.33 34.03
N PRO A 414 4.47 -2.44 34.24
CA PRO A 414 4.64 -3.48 33.21
C PRO A 414 3.35 -4.20 32.80
N VAL A 415 2.38 -4.37 33.71
CA VAL A 415 1.18 -5.22 33.51
C VAL A 415 0.11 -4.53 32.65
N ILE A 416 0.14 -3.20 32.57
CA ILE A 416 -0.92 -2.38 31.98
C ILE A 416 -0.98 -2.56 30.47
N ARG A 417 0.18 -2.50 29.79
CA ARG A 417 0.26 -2.57 28.33
C ARG A 417 -0.23 -3.92 27.77
N PRO A 418 0.19 -5.08 28.30
CA PRO A 418 -0.27 -6.38 27.78
C PRO A 418 -1.74 -6.62 28.06
N LEU A 419 -2.24 -6.20 29.23
CA LEU A 419 -3.66 -6.32 29.57
C LEU A 419 -4.53 -5.44 28.66
N ALA A 420 -4.16 -4.18 28.49
CA ALA A 420 -4.90 -3.26 27.65
C ALA A 420 -4.93 -3.76 26.19
N ARG A 421 -3.79 -4.20 25.64
CA ARG A 421 -3.75 -4.81 24.29
C ARG A 421 -4.63 -6.06 24.19
N ALA A 422 -4.58 -6.97 25.16
CA ALA A 422 -5.42 -8.16 25.15
C ALA A 422 -6.93 -7.83 25.18
N ARG A 423 -7.33 -6.77 25.91
CA ARG A 423 -8.71 -6.27 25.90
C ARG A 423 -9.09 -5.64 24.55
N LEU A 424 -8.17 -4.92 23.88
CA LEU A 424 -8.39 -4.38 22.54
C LEU A 424 -8.60 -5.48 21.49
N GLU A 425 -7.78 -6.54 21.51
CA GLU A 425 -7.92 -7.70 20.61
C GLU A 425 -9.29 -8.39 20.78
N ARG A 426 -9.89 -8.30 21.97
CA ARG A 426 -11.25 -8.81 22.25
C ARG A 426 -12.37 -7.81 21.98
N GLY A 427 -12.05 -6.61 21.50
CA GLY A 427 -13.02 -5.53 21.28
C GLY A 427 -13.57 -4.91 22.57
N GLN A 428 -12.93 -5.14 23.72
CA GLN A 428 -13.34 -4.62 25.04
C GLN A 428 -12.80 -3.20 25.26
N TYR A 429 -13.14 -2.28 24.35
CA TYR A 429 -12.56 -0.95 24.26
C TYR A 429 -12.69 -0.10 25.54
N ALA A 430 -13.87 -0.09 26.15
CA ALA A 430 -14.10 0.67 27.39
C ALA A 430 -13.27 0.13 28.57
N GLN A 431 -13.03 -1.18 28.61
CA GLN A 431 -12.23 -1.80 29.66
C GLN A 431 -10.74 -1.60 29.41
N ALA A 432 -10.30 -1.53 28.15
CA ALA A 432 -8.93 -1.16 27.79
C ALA A 432 -8.64 0.31 28.15
N GLU A 433 -9.57 1.22 27.87
CA GLU A 433 -9.49 2.63 28.25
C GLU A 433 -9.31 2.79 29.77
N GLN A 434 -10.13 2.08 30.59
CA GLN A 434 -10.00 2.14 32.05
C GLN A 434 -8.63 1.66 32.55
N VAL A 435 -8.02 0.67 31.90
CA VAL A 435 -6.68 0.17 32.27
C VAL A 435 -5.62 1.22 31.98
N PHE A 436 -5.70 1.90 30.83
CA PHE A 436 -4.78 2.99 30.50
C PHE A 436 -4.99 4.24 31.35
N LEU A 437 -6.24 4.63 31.66
CA LEU A 437 -6.52 5.78 32.53
C LEU A 437 -5.95 5.60 33.95
N ARG A 438 -5.95 4.38 34.49
CA ARG A 438 -5.26 4.08 35.75
C ARG A 438 -3.75 4.28 35.67
N ARG A 439 -3.14 4.07 34.50
CA ARG A 439 -1.72 4.41 34.28
C ARG A 439 -1.52 5.91 34.20
N ASP A 440 -2.44 6.62 33.57
CA ASP A 440 -2.40 8.09 33.45
C ASP A 440 -2.53 8.77 34.82
N GLU A 441 -3.27 8.18 35.76
CA GLU A 441 -3.31 8.65 37.16
C GLU A 441 -1.95 8.53 37.88
N ILE A 442 -1.12 7.56 37.50
CA ILE A 442 0.18 7.27 38.13
C ILE A 442 1.31 8.04 37.46
N ASP A 443 1.27 8.16 36.13
CA ASP A 443 2.26 8.86 35.33
C ASP A 443 1.58 9.65 34.19
N PRO A 444 1.00 10.81 34.51
CA PRO A 444 0.27 11.61 33.55
C PRO A 444 1.16 12.03 32.37
N ASP A 445 2.42 12.37 32.63
CA ASP A 445 3.31 12.99 31.62
C ASP A 445 4.17 11.96 30.86
N SER A 446 3.81 10.68 30.96
CA SER A 446 4.46 9.60 30.21
C SER A 446 4.17 9.72 28.71
N CYS A 447 5.22 10.05 27.94
CA CYS A 447 5.14 10.10 26.48
C CYS A 447 4.80 8.73 25.86
N ALA A 448 5.32 7.65 26.46
CA ALA A 448 5.02 6.29 26.03
C ALA A 448 3.53 5.93 26.23
N LEU A 449 2.93 6.37 27.34
CA LEU A 449 1.50 6.20 27.59
C LEU A 449 0.66 7.02 26.61
N CYS A 450 0.98 8.30 26.43
CA CYS A 450 0.23 9.16 25.50
C CYS A 450 0.24 8.59 24.08
N ARG A 451 1.37 8.02 23.64
CA ARG A 451 1.47 7.32 22.35
C ARG A 451 0.54 6.10 22.31
N GLU A 452 0.61 5.22 23.31
CA GLU A 452 -0.21 4.01 23.36
C GLU A 452 -1.71 4.30 23.45
N LEU A 453 -2.11 5.31 24.23
CA LEU A 453 -3.49 5.79 24.30
C LEU A 453 -3.96 6.41 22.99
N GLY A 454 -3.14 7.24 22.35
CA GLY A 454 -3.43 7.86 21.06
C GLY A 454 -3.65 6.80 19.97
N GLU A 455 -2.72 5.84 19.85
CA GLU A 455 -2.82 4.71 18.91
C GLU A 455 -4.06 3.87 19.19
N THR A 456 -4.38 3.64 20.47
CA THR A 456 -5.59 2.91 20.89
C THR A 456 -6.85 3.65 20.48
N TYR A 457 -6.98 4.93 20.80
CA TYR A 457 -8.16 5.72 20.43
C TYR A 457 -8.34 5.81 18.91
N GLU A 458 -7.23 5.90 18.17
CA GLU A 458 -7.23 5.86 16.71
C GLU A 458 -7.76 4.52 16.17
N GLN A 459 -7.31 3.38 16.71
CA GLN A 459 -7.78 2.05 16.31
C GLN A 459 -9.27 1.84 16.58
N ILE A 460 -9.79 2.44 17.66
CA ILE A 460 -11.20 2.37 18.04
C ILE A 460 -12.07 3.32 17.19
N GLY A 461 -11.45 4.28 16.50
CA GLY A 461 -12.13 5.33 15.73
C GLY A 461 -12.61 6.52 16.58
N LEU A 462 -12.14 6.63 17.84
CA LEU A 462 -12.42 7.76 18.72
C LEU A 462 -11.43 8.90 18.45
N PHE A 463 -11.48 9.45 17.23
CA PHE A 463 -10.48 10.40 16.74
C PHE A 463 -10.37 11.66 17.62
N GLY A 464 -11.48 12.19 18.17
CA GLY A 464 -11.45 13.34 19.08
C GLY A 464 -10.62 13.14 20.34
N LYS A 465 -10.70 11.95 20.94
CA LYS A 465 -9.85 11.61 22.10
C LYS A 465 -8.40 11.36 21.68
N ALA A 466 -8.20 10.75 20.51
CA ALA A 466 -6.87 10.53 19.94
C ALA A 466 -6.16 11.88 19.68
N GLU A 467 -6.86 12.88 19.14
CA GLU A 467 -6.32 14.21 18.87
C GLU A 467 -5.82 14.87 20.15
N ILE A 468 -6.66 14.91 21.19
CA ILE A 468 -6.31 15.50 22.48
C ILE A 468 -5.06 14.81 23.06
N THR A 469 -5.01 13.48 22.97
CA THR A 469 -3.90 12.68 23.50
C THR A 469 -2.61 12.91 22.72
N TYR A 470 -2.66 12.93 21.39
CA TYR A 470 -1.49 13.20 20.56
C TYR A 470 -1.02 14.66 20.65
N ARG A 471 -1.93 15.63 20.81
CA ARG A 471 -1.56 17.03 21.10
C ARG A 471 -0.80 17.12 22.42
N ARG A 472 -1.29 16.46 23.47
CA ARG A 472 -0.56 16.38 24.75
C ARG A 472 0.83 15.78 24.56
N LEU A 473 0.97 14.72 23.77
CA LEU A 473 2.28 14.13 23.46
C LEU A 473 3.22 15.11 22.75
N VAL A 474 2.70 15.86 21.76
CA VAL A 474 3.47 16.88 21.03
C VAL A 474 3.80 18.08 21.94
N ASP A 475 2.93 18.46 22.86
CA ASP A 475 3.20 19.54 23.82
C ASP A 475 4.28 19.13 24.83
N LEU A 476 4.25 17.89 25.34
CA LEU A 476 5.26 17.34 26.23
C LEU A 476 6.61 17.18 25.52
N ARG A 477 6.59 16.67 24.28
CA ARG A 477 7.77 16.44 23.45
C ARG A 477 7.49 16.84 22.01
N PRO A 478 7.79 18.11 21.65
CA PRO A 478 7.57 18.62 20.28
C PRO A 478 8.36 17.88 19.20
N GLU A 479 9.38 17.10 19.60
CA GLU A 479 10.25 16.34 18.71
C GLU A 479 9.88 14.85 18.63
N ASN A 480 8.79 14.43 19.28
CA ASN A 480 8.35 13.04 19.21
C ASN A 480 7.70 12.76 17.85
N LEU A 481 8.43 12.09 16.95
CA LEU A 481 7.96 11.75 15.61
C LEU A 481 6.64 10.97 15.63
N ALA A 482 6.50 9.98 16.51
CA ALA A 482 5.28 9.17 16.59
C ALA A 482 4.06 10.02 16.97
N GLY A 483 4.21 10.97 17.89
CA GLY A 483 3.16 11.92 18.25
C GLY A 483 2.78 12.86 17.10
N LEU A 484 3.77 13.38 16.37
CA LEU A 484 3.53 14.25 15.21
C LEU A 484 2.80 13.52 14.08
N LEU A 485 3.26 12.32 13.72
CA LEU A 485 2.63 11.49 12.69
C LEU A 485 1.23 11.02 13.10
N GLY A 486 1.07 10.60 14.37
CA GLY A 486 -0.22 10.23 14.93
C GLY A 486 -1.23 11.38 14.92
N LEU A 487 -0.80 12.59 15.33
CA LEU A 487 -1.65 13.78 15.29
C LEU A 487 -2.05 14.13 13.86
N ALA A 488 -1.11 14.14 12.91
CA ALA A 488 -1.39 14.45 11.52
C ALA A 488 -2.40 13.45 10.89
N ARG A 489 -2.28 12.15 11.18
CA ARG A 489 -3.24 11.12 10.76
C ARG A 489 -4.62 11.33 11.36
N VAL A 490 -4.70 11.58 12.66
CA VAL A 490 -5.97 11.75 13.34
C VAL A 490 -6.70 12.99 12.83
N LEU A 491 -6.01 14.13 12.67
CA LEU A 491 -6.62 15.35 12.12
C LEU A 491 -7.25 15.09 10.75
N TRP A 492 -6.55 14.36 9.88
CA TRP A 492 -7.09 13.96 8.58
C TRP A 492 -8.31 13.05 8.70
N ARG A 493 -8.25 12.03 9.55
CA ARG A 493 -9.38 11.09 9.77
C ARG A 493 -10.61 11.73 10.43
N GLU A 494 -10.43 12.80 11.20
CA GLU A 494 -11.53 13.63 11.71
C GLU A 494 -12.23 14.45 10.62
N GLY A 495 -11.67 14.50 9.41
CA GLY A 495 -12.17 15.34 8.32
C GLY A 495 -11.72 16.79 8.41
N LYS A 496 -10.68 17.10 9.20
CA LYS A 496 -10.05 18.43 9.19
C LYS A 496 -9.26 18.63 7.90
N PRO A 497 -9.07 19.88 7.46
CA PRO A 497 -8.37 20.14 6.21
C PRO A 497 -6.93 19.61 6.28
N PRO A 498 -6.43 19.00 5.19
CA PRO A 498 -5.09 18.38 5.16
C PRO A 498 -3.96 19.40 5.37
N SER A 499 -4.23 20.70 5.17
CA SER A 499 -3.31 21.79 5.51
C SER A 499 -3.01 21.88 7.01
N GLU A 500 -3.95 21.50 7.89
CA GLU A 500 -3.69 21.43 9.35
C GLU A 500 -2.74 20.28 9.69
N SER A 501 -2.95 19.09 9.12
CA SER A 501 -2.03 17.96 9.26
C SER A 501 -0.63 18.32 8.77
N LEU A 502 -0.53 18.99 7.62
CA LEU A 502 0.74 19.47 7.09
C LEU A 502 1.38 20.53 8.00
N ALA A 503 0.59 21.44 8.57
CA ALA A 503 1.08 22.48 9.48
C ALA A 503 1.68 21.91 10.77
N VAL A 504 1.07 20.87 11.36
CA VAL A 504 1.63 20.16 12.51
C VAL A 504 3.00 19.57 12.18
N LEU A 505 3.13 18.92 11.02
CA LEU A 505 4.41 18.34 10.59
C LEU A 505 5.43 19.41 10.23
N ALA A 506 5.01 20.56 9.69
CA ALA A 506 5.85 21.69 9.32
C ALA A 506 6.34 22.50 10.53
N ALA A 507 5.66 22.41 11.67
CA ALA A 507 5.99 23.17 12.88
C ALA A 507 7.37 22.82 13.47
N VAL A 508 7.94 21.66 13.13
CA VAL A 508 9.29 21.28 13.56
C VAL A 508 10.36 22.03 12.73
N PRO A 509 11.20 22.88 13.36
CA PRO A 509 12.27 23.62 12.67
C PRO A 509 13.32 22.69 12.02
N ALA A 510 13.85 23.12 10.87
CA ALA A 510 14.82 22.35 10.10
C ALA A 510 16.11 22.03 10.89
N GLU A 511 16.55 22.93 11.77
CA GLU A 511 17.75 22.72 12.59
C GLU A 511 17.60 21.57 13.59
N ARG A 512 16.37 21.33 14.07
CA ARG A 512 16.06 20.24 14.99
C ARG A 512 15.96 18.92 14.26
N ILE A 513 15.27 18.91 13.11
CA ILE A 513 15.16 17.74 12.23
C ILE A 513 16.55 17.24 11.83
N ALA A 514 17.51 18.13 11.57
CA ALA A 514 18.87 17.76 11.18
C ALA A 514 19.60 16.86 12.21
N ARG A 515 19.21 16.90 13.48
CA ARG A 515 19.79 16.07 14.56
C ARG A 515 19.15 14.69 14.67
N TRP A 516 18.02 14.47 13.99
CA TRP A 516 17.31 13.20 14.07
C TRP A 516 18.01 12.08 13.28
N PRO A 517 17.80 10.81 13.69
CA PRO A 517 18.20 9.66 12.88
C PRO A 517 17.73 9.83 11.44
N LYS A 518 18.56 9.36 10.50
CA LYS A 518 18.27 9.47 9.05
C LYS A 518 16.87 8.92 8.70
N GLU A 519 16.53 7.76 9.27
CA GLU A 519 15.23 7.11 9.09
C GLU A 519 14.05 7.98 9.54
N ALA A 520 14.12 8.54 10.76
CA ALA A 520 13.11 9.43 11.31
C ALA A 520 12.88 10.68 10.43
N ARG A 521 13.96 11.21 9.83
CA ARG A 521 13.85 12.33 8.88
C ARG A 521 13.13 11.93 7.59
N VAL A 522 13.42 10.74 7.05
CA VAL A 522 12.76 10.22 5.85
C VAL A 522 11.27 10.03 6.10
N GLN A 523 10.88 9.48 7.25
CA GLN A 523 9.48 9.31 7.64
C GLN A 523 8.73 10.65 7.76
N LEU A 524 9.34 11.66 8.41
CA LEU A 524 8.75 12.99 8.49
C LEU A 524 8.57 13.63 7.11
N LEU A 525 9.58 13.55 6.23
CA LEU A 525 9.52 14.13 4.89
C LEU A 525 8.52 13.39 4.00
N ALA A 526 8.42 12.06 4.12
CA ALA A 526 7.40 11.26 3.45
C ALA A 526 5.99 11.67 3.91
N ALA A 527 5.77 11.87 5.21
CA ALA A 527 4.50 12.35 5.74
C ALA A 527 4.17 13.79 5.28
N ARG A 528 5.15 14.69 5.28
CA ARG A 528 4.96 16.04 4.70
C ARG A 528 4.59 15.97 3.23
N SER A 529 5.25 15.09 2.46
CA SER A 529 4.89 14.81 1.07
C SER A 529 3.45 14.31 0.97
N HIS A 530 3.06 13.32 1.76
CA HIS A 530 1.71 12.76 1.81
C HIS A 530 0.62 13.83 2.01
N TYR A 531 0.71 14.61 3.09
CA TYR A 531 -0.31 15.61 3.40
C TYR A 531 -0.27 16.81 2.46
N ALA A 532 0.89 17.14 1.88
CA ALA A 532 0.97 18.14 0.82
C ALA A 532 0.23 17.69 -0.45
N ILE A 533 0.32 16.41 -0.83
CA ILE A 533 -0.49 15.88 -1.95
C ILE A 533 -1.98 16.01 -1.63
N LEU A 534 -2.41 15.59 -0.43
CA LEU A 534 -3.81 15.68 -0.01
C LEU A 534 -4.33 17.12 0.03
N ALA A 535 -3.45 18.08 0.34
CA ALA A 535 -3.76 19.52 0.30
C ALA A 535 -3.73 20.14 -1.10
N GLY A 536 -3.43 19.37 -2.15
CA GLY A 536 -3.31 19.86 -3.53
C GLY A 536 -1.96 20.51 -3.86
N ASP A 537 -1.04 20.63 -2.89
CA ASP A 537 0.31 21.16 -3.09
C ASP A 537 1.27 20.09 -3.63
N VAL A 538 1.07 19.72 -4.90
CA VAL A 538 1.92 18.73 -5.60
C VAL A 538 3.37 19.21 -5.73
N ALA A 539 3.58 20.54 -5.80
CA ALA A 539 4.92 21.11 -5.93
C ALA A 539 5.72 20.96 -4.62
N GLY A 540 5.14 21.35 -3.49
CA GLY A 540 5.74 21.16 -2.16
C GLY A 540 5.89 19.68 -1.82
N ALA A 541 4.90 18.85 -2.17
CA ALA A 541 4.98 17.41 -1.98
C ALA A 541 6.19 16.78 -2.68
N ALA A 542 6.46 17.21 -3.92
CA ALA A 542 7.57 16.69 -4.69
C ALA A 542 8.93 17.12 -4.16
N GLU A 543 9.02 18.33 -3.59
CA GLU A 543 10.25 18.80 -2.94
C GLU A 543 10.54 17.95 -1.70
N HIS A 544 9.55 17.70 -0.86
CA HIS A 544 9.69 16.81 0.30
C HIS A 544 10.04 15.37 -0.08
N ALA A 545 9.40 14.82 -1.13
CA ALA A 545 9.71 13.49 -1.64
C ALA A 545 11.15 13.39 -2.17
N LYS A 546 11.62 14.42 -2.88
CA LYS A 546 13.00 14.49 -3.38
C LYS A 546 14.00 14.57 -2.23
N GLN A 547 13.75 15.39 -1.22
CA GLN A 547 14.60 15.47 -0.02
C GLN A 547 14.65 14.13 0.72
N ALA A 548 13.52 13.43 0.85
CA ALA A 548 13.48 12.10 1.46
C ALA A 548 14.33 11.08 0.66
N TYR A 549 14.26 11.13 -0.68
CA TYR A 549 15.03 10.26 -1.56
C TYR A 549 16.54 10.58 -1.56
N GLU A 550 16.92 11.86 -1.48
CA GLU A 550 18.31 12.28 -1.36
C GLU A 550 18.93 11.84 -0.02
N LEU A 551 18.14 11.83 1.07
CA LEU A 551 18.57 11.30 2.36
C LEU A 551 18.75 9.78 2.30
N ASP A 552 17.73 9.06 1.84
CA ASP A 552 17.77 7.61 1.70
C ASP A 552 17.15 7.10 0.39
N PRO A 553 17.97 6.82 -0.62
CA PRO A 553 17.50 6.21 -1.86
C PRO A 553 17.03 4.76 -1.72
N GLN A 554 17.42 4.06 -0.66
CA GLN A 554 17.06 2.66 -0.42
C GLN A 554 15.82 2.53 0.47
N HIS A 555 15.39 3.59 1.14
CA HIS A 555 14.18 3.55 1.93
C HIS A 555 12.93 3.35 1.04
N VAL A 556 11.94 2.60 1.53
CA VAL A 556 10.74 2.26 0.73
C VAL A 556 9.85 3.49 0.56
N LEU A 557 9.60 4.25 1.64
CA LEU A 557 8.72 5.42 1.60
C LEU A 557 9.28 6.53 0.70
N SER A 558 10.59 6.78 0.72
CA SER A 558 11.20 7.85 -0.09
C SER A 558 11.03 7.58 -1.60
N ARG A 559 11.30 6.35 -2.02
CA ARG A 559 11.09 5.87 -3.40
C ARG A 559 9.63 5.92 -3.79
N TYR A 560 8.73 5.48 -2.91
CA TYR A 560 7.28 5.51 -3.15
C TYR A 560 6.76 6.93 -3.39
N HIS A 561 7.06 7.86 -2.47
CA HIS A 561 6.63 9.26 -2.57
C HIS A 561 7.24 9.98 -3.77
N LEU A 562 8.49 9.65 -4.14
CA LEU A 562 9.11 10.22 -5.34
C LEU A 562 8.38 9.80 -6.61
N VAL A 563 8.08 8.50 -6.77
CA VAL A 563 7.35 8.02 -7.96
C VAL A 563 5.94 8.58 -8.00
N LEU A 564 5.26 8.61 -6.85
CA LEU A 564 3.91 9.16 -6.74
C LEU A 564 3.85 10.63 -7.13
N THR A 565 4.72 11.48 -6.56
CA THR A 565 4.73 12.91 -6.88
C THR A 565 5.12 13.19 -8.34
N GLU A 566 6.05 12.43 -8.91
CA GLU A 566 6.40 12.56 -10.33
C GLU A 566 5.25 12.13 -11.26
N ALA A 567 4.47 11.11 -10.88
CA ALA A 567 3.27 10.71 -11.63
C ALA A 567 2.13 11.75 -11.55
N LEU A 568 2.05 12.49 -10.43
CA LEU A 568 1.03 13.53 -10.22
C LEU A 568 1.37 14.86 -10.93
N LYS A 569 2.65 15.20 -11.09
CA LYS A 569 3.07 16.44 -11.80
C LYS A 569 2.59 16.53 -13.25
N GLY A 570 2.31 15.40 -13.90
CA GLY A 570 1.78 15.35 -15.26
C GLY A 570 2.47 14.30 -16.16
N PRO A 571 2.56 14.54 -17.49
CA PRO A 571 3.13 13.56 -18.41
C PRO A 571 4.61 13.30 -18.12
N ILE A 572 4.97 12.01 -18.14
CA ILE A 572 6.33 11.53 -17.93
C ILE A 572 6.98 11.29 -19.30
N ASP A 573 8.12 11.93 -19.55
CA ASP A 573 8.90 11.70 -20.77
C ASP A 573 9.72 10.40 -20.69
N ILE A 574 10.27 9.98 -21.83
CA ILE A 574 11.02 8.71 -21.96
C ILE A 574 12.21 8.66 -20.99
N ILE A 575 12.87 9.79 -20.72
CA ILE A 575 14.06 9.85 -19.87
C ILE A 575 13.65 9.65 -18.41
N ARG A 576 12.67 10.42 -17.94
CA ARG A 576 12.13 10.29 -16.57
C ARG A 576 11.51 8.91 -16.37
N TRP A 577 10.81 8.37 -17.36
CA TRP A 577 10.26 7.01 -17.29
C TRP A 577 11.35 5.96 -17.08
N SER A 578 12.49 6.08 -17.78
CA SER A 578 13.60 5.13 -17.61
C SER A 578 14.19 5.16 -16.19
N GLN A 579 14.22 6.33 -15.55
CA GLN A 579 14.70 6.50 -14.17
C GLN A 579 13.69 5.93 -13.17
N LEU A 580 12.41 6.31 -13.29
CA LEU A 580 11.33 5.86 -12.42
C LEU A 580 11.11 4.36 -12.51
N ARG A 581 11.29 3.76 -13.69
CA ARG A 581 11.17 2.31 -13.87
C ARG A 581 12.17 1.53 -13.04
N GLY A 582 13.43 1.99 -12.95
CA GLY A 582 14.43 1.34 -12.09
C GLY A 582 14.05 1.40 -10.60
N ILE A 583 13.47 2.53 -10.17
CA ILE A 583 12.97 2.71 -8.80
C ILE A 583 11.77 1.79 -8.54
N LEU A 584 10.81 1.74 -9.46
CA LEU A 584 9.64 0.88 -9.40
C LEU A 584 9.99 -0.61 -9.35
N ASP A 585 10.94 -1.05 -10.18
CA ASP A 585 11.43 -2.44 -10.17
C ASP A 585 12.07 -2.79 -8.81
N SER A 586 12.77 -1.84 -8.18
CA SER A 586 13.33 -2.04 -6.83
C SER A 586 12.26 -2.07 -5.74
N LEU A 587 11.21 -1.24 -5.84
CA LEU A 587 10.07 -1.26 -4.92
C LEU A 587 9.30 -2.58 -5.02
N GLU A 588 9.05 -3.07 -6.24
CA GLU A 588 8.38 -4.37 -6.47
C GLU A 588 9.23 -5.53 -5.94
N PHE A 589 10.57 -5.44 -6.00
CA PHE A 589 11.47 -6.45 -5.44
C PHE A 589 11.41 -6.50 -3.91
N ASP A 590 11.44 -5.33 -3.25
CA ASP A 590 11.44 -5.24 -1.79
C ASP A 590 10.06 -5.58 -1.18
N GLN A 591 8.98 -5.21 -1.86
CA GLN A 591 7.59 -5.42 -1.43
C GLN A 591 6.78 -6.16 -2.52
N PRO A 592 7.04 -7.45 -2.73
CA PRO A 592 6.41 -8.19 -3.80
C PRO A 592 4.91 -8.36 -3.58
N ARG A 593 4.14 -8.17 -4.66
CA ARG A 593 2.67 -8.36 -4.69
C ARG A 593 1.86 -7.42 -3.79
N GLN A 594 2.39 -6.26 -3.40
CA GLN A 594 1.55 -5.22 -2.80
C GLN A 594 0.73 -4.51 -3.90
N PRO A 595 -0.62 -4.52 -3.83
CA PRO A 595 -1.47 -3.94 -4.87
C PRO A 595 -1.27 -2.42 -5.03
N GLU A 596 -0.92 -1.70 -3.96
CA GLU A 596 -0.65 -0.26 -3.96
C GLU A 596 0.57 0.08 -4.83
N ILE A 597 1.68 -0.64 -4.65
CA ILE A 597 2.93 -0.42 -5.40
C ILE A 597 2.73 -0.81 -6.87
N LEU A 598 2.02 -1.91 -7.14
CA LEU A 598 1.72 -2.35 -8.50
C LEU A 598 0.77 -1.38 -9.22
N THR A 599 -0.17 -0.79 -8.49
CA THR A 599 -1.07 0.25 -9.03
C THR A 599 -0.31 1.53 -9.29
N LEU A 600 0.58 1.96 -8.40
CA LEU A 600 1.47 3.10 -8.63
C LEU A 600 2.34 2.91 -9.88
N ALA A 601 2.89 1.71 -10.08
CA ALA A 601 3.63 1.37 -11.30
C ALA A 601 2.74 1.47 -12.55
N GLY A 602 1.49 1.02 -12.46
CA GLY A 602 0.47 1.17 -13.50
C GLY A 602 0.17 2.63 -13.82
N ILE A 603 -0.05 3.46 -12.80
CA ILE A 603 -0.30 4.90 -12.91
C ILE A 603 0.87 5.62 -13.59
N ALA A 604 2.10 5.37 -13.14
CA ALA A 604 3.29 5.95 -13.73
C ALA A 604 3.47 5.51 -15.20
N ALA A 605 3.18 4.25 -15.52
CA ALA A 605 3.21 3.74 -16.88
C ALA A 605 2.14 4.39 -17.78
N ILE A 606 0.92 4.63 -17.28
CA ILE A 606 -0.14 5.37 -18.00
C ILE A 606 0.33 6.79 -18.31
N LYS A 607 0.91 7.49 -17.32
CA LYS A 607 1.45 8.86 -17.51
C LYS A 607 2.66 8.91 -18.43
N ALA A 608 3.42 7.81 -18.53
CA ALA A 608 4.52 7.63 -19.48
C ALA A 608 4.06 7.10 -20.87
N ASN A 609 2.77 6.84 -21.05
CA ASN A 609 2.18 6.27 -22.26
C ASN A 609 2.72 4.86 -22.63
N ASP A 610 3.20 4.10 -21.63
CA ASP A 610 3.59 2.70 -21.77
C ASP A 610 2.40 1.80 -21.39
N LEU A 611 1.40 1.75 -22.28
CA LEU A 611 0.14 1.02 -22.05
C LEU A 611 0.37 -0.48 -21.83
N GLN A 612 1.43 -1.06 -22.41
CA GLN A 612 1.76 -2.47 -22.24
C GLN A 612 2.24 -2.74 -20.81
N THR A 613 3.17 -1.93 -20.30
CA THR A 613 3.63 -2.04 -18.90
C THR A 613 2.50 -1.72 -17.94
N ALA A 614 1.67 -0.71 -18.22
CA ALA A 614 0.52 -0.34 -17.40
C ALA A 614 -0.46 -1.51 -17.24
N MET A 615 -0.88 -2.11 -18.36
CA MET A 615 -1.79 -3.27 -18.37
C MET A 615 -1.20 -4.45 -17.59
N MET A 616 0.08 -4.74 -17.80
CA MET A 616 0.76 -5.83 -17.09
C MET A 616 0.79 -5.61 -15.58
N GLN A 617 1.17 -4.41 -15.11
CA GLN A 617 1.29 -4.13 -13.67
C GLN A 617 -0.08 -4.08 -12.98
N LEU A 618 -1.09 -3.48 -13.62
CA LEU A 618 -2.46 -3.45 -13.08
C LEU A 618 -3.10 -4.85 -13.04
N GLN A 619 -2.83 -5.72 -14.02
CA GLN A 619 -3.25 -7.12 -13.96
C GLN A 619 -2.55 -7.90 -12.83
N LYS A 620 -1.29 -7.59 -12.52
CA LYS A 620 -0.63 -8.17 -11.35
C LYS A 620 -1.26 -7.65 -10.05
N ALA A 621 -1.57 -6.35 -9.97
CA ALA A 621 -2.23 -5.75 -8.81
C ALA A 621 -3.57 -6.45 -8.54
N GLN A 622 -4.39 -6.63 -9.58
CA GLN A 622 -5.66 -7.34 -9.49
C GLN A 622 -5.51 -8.82 -9.09
N LYS A 623 -4.45 -9.49 -9.53
CA LYS A 623 -4.17 -10.88 -9.10
C LYS A 623 -3.72 -10.96 -7.65
N ALA A 624 -3.04 -9.92 -7.15
CA ALA A 624 -2.63 -9.84 -5.75
C ALA A 624 -3.85 -9.58 -4.86
N ASP A 625 -4.68 -8.61 -5.24
CA ASP A 625 -5.95 -8.30 -4.58
C ASP A 625 -7.04 -8.00 -5.62
N PRO A 626 -7.98 -8.94 -5.83
CA PRO A 626 -9.12 -8.74 -6.72
C PRO A 626 -10.14 -7.71 -6.24
N SER A 627 -10.11 -7.33 -4.96
CA SER A 627 -10.99 -6.32 -4.38
C SER A 627 -10.42 -4.91 -4.41
N TYR A 628 -9.13 -4.77 -4.79
CA TYR A 628 -8.45 -3.49 -4.85
C TYR A 628 -9.05 -2.59 -5.95
N PHE A 629 -9.77 -1.56 -5.50
CA PHE A 629 -10.69 -0.78 -6.34
C PHE A 629 -9.96 -0.06 -7.49
N HIS A 630 -8.88 0.67 -7.20
CA HIS A 630 -8.23 1.53 -8.19
C HIS A 630 -7.52 0.77 -9.29
N ALA A 631 -6.93 -0.39 -8.98
CA ALA A 631 -6.32 -1.24 -9.99
C ALA A 631 -7.35 -1.70 -11.01
N ALA A 632 -8.52 -2.16 -10.54
CA ALA A 632 -9.59 -2.64 -11.40
C ALA A 632 -10.26 -1.49 -12.19
N LEU A 633 -10.41 -0.30 -11.60
CA LEU A 633 -10.93 0.88 -12.29
C LEU A 633 -10.00 1.36 -13.41
N LEU A 634 -8.69 1.51 -13.13
CA LEU A 634 -7.70 1.90 -14.13
C LEU A 634 -7.55 0.84 -15.24
N LEU A 635 -7.66 -0.44 -14.89
CA LEU A 635 -7.63 -1.53 -15.87
C LEU A 635 -8.88 -1.53 -16.76
N ALA A 636 -10.07 -1.23 -16.21
CA ALA A 636 -11.28 -1.05 -17.00
C ALA A 636 -11.13 0.11 -18.01
N GLY A 637 -10.57 1.24 -17.57
CA GLY A 637 -10.26 2.36 -18.46
C GLY A 637 -9.27 1.99 -19.57
N LEU A 638 -8.25 1.16 -19.28
CA LEU A 638 -7.29 0.70 -20.30
C LEU A 638 -7.93 -0.26 -21.30
N TYR A 639 -8.86 -1.10 -20.85
CA TYR A 639 -9.62 -1.95 -21.74
C TYR A 639 -10.54 -1.16 -22.66
N LEU A 640 -11.12 -0.06 -22.17
CA LEU A 640 -11.87 0.87 -23.01
C LEU A 640 -11.00 1.55 -24.07
N ASP A 641 -9.82 2.05 -23.68
CA ASP A 641 -8.84 2.64 -24.60
C ASP A 641 -8.40 1.69 -25.72
N THR A 642 -8.34 0.39 -25.39
CA THR A 642 -7.93 -0.66 -26.33
C THR A 642 -9.13 -1.32 -27.04
N HIS A 643 -10.33 -0.76 -26.89
CA HIS A 643 -11.59 -1.26 -27.46
C HIS A 643 -11.94 -2.70 -27.07
N ASN A 644 -11.45 -3.15 -25.91
CA ASN A 644 -11.76 -4.45 -25.34
C ASN A 644 -12.93 -4.34 -24.34
N TYR A 645 -14.12 -4.03 -24.88
CA TYR A 645 -15.31 -3.75 -24.10
C TYR A 645 -15.75 -4.89 -23.19
N GLN A 646 -15.58 -6.15 -23.61
CA GLN A 646 -15.93 -7.33 -22.79
C GLN A 646 -15.05 -7.44 -21.54
N ALA A 647 -13.75 -7.21 -21.67
CA ALA A 647 -12.85 -7.24 -20.53
C ALA A 647 -13.13 -6.05 -19.59
N ALA A 648 -13.35 -4.85 -20.14
CA ALA A 648 -13.74 -3.67 -19.36
C ALA A 648 -15.02 -3.93 -18.57
N LEU A 649 -16.02 -4.54 -19.20
CA LEU A 649 -17.29 -4.88 -18.55
C LEU A 649 -17.09 -5.83 -17.37
N GLY A 650 -16.33 -6.91 -17.57
CA GLY A 650 -16.05 -7.86 -16.49
C GLY A 650 -15.37 -7.20 -15.29
N MET A 651 -14.48 -6.23 -15.52
CA MET A 651 -13.85 -5.46 -14.44
C MET A 651 -14.86 -4.59 -13.68
N ILE A 652 -15.75 -3.88 -14.40
CA ILE A 652 -16.73 -3.00 -13.75
C ILE A 652 -17.78 -3.80 -12.98
N GLU A 653 -18.23 -4.95 -13.50
CA GLU A 653 -19.11 -5.87 -12.76
C GLU A 653 -18.45 -6.39 -11.48
N GLN A 654 -17.16 -6.68 -11.54
CA GLN A 654 -16.39 -7.09 -10.38
C GLN A 654 -16.33 -5.97 -9.33
N LEU A 655 -16.04 -4.74 -9.73
CA LEU A 655 -16.03 -3.58 -8.83
C LEU A 655 -17.39 -3.37 -8.14
N ARG A 656 -18.50 -3.55 -8.87
CA ARG A 656 -19.86 -3.43 -8.33
C ARG A 656 -20.16 -4.44 -7.23
N ARG A 657 -19.61 -5.66 -7.32
CA ARG A 657 -19.81 -6.69 -6.28
C ARG A 657 -19.10 -6.34 -4.98
N TYR A 658 -17.94 -5.68 -5.06
CA TYR A 658 -17.11 -5.35 -3.89
C TYR A 658 -17.49 -4.04 -3.22
N ARG A 659 -17.95 -3.04 -3.99
CA ARG A 659 -18.45 -1.76 -3.47
C ARG A 659 -19.78 -1.41 -4.12
N SER A 660 -20.89 -1.90 -3.56
CA SER A 660 -22.23 -1.59 -4.10
C SER A 660 -22.68 -0.16 -3.78
N ASP A 661 -22.23 0.37 -2.64
CA ASP A 661 -22.45 1.71 -2.10
C ASP A 661 -21.89 2.83 -2.99
N TYR A 662 -20.81 2.55 -3.70
CA TYR A 662 -20.07 3.52 -4.50
C TYR A 662 -20.77 3.94 -5.80
N TRP A 663 -21.54 3.05 -6.43
CA TRP A 663 -22.08 3.27 -7.78
C TRP A 663 -23.34 4.13 -7.83
N ASP A 664 -23.95 4.38 -6.68
CA ASP A 664 -25.25 5.02 -6.58
C ASP A 664 -25.19 6.55 -6.71
N ASP A 665 -24.05 7.20 -6.98
CA ASP A 665 -23.97 8.66 -7.23
C ASP A 665 -22.81 9.10 -8.15
N HIS A 666 -22.14 8.17 -8.85
CA HIS A 666 -20.79 8.42 -9.37
C HIS A 666 -20.67 8.66 -10.90
N PRO A 667 -19.83 9.62 -11.36
CA PRO A 667 -19.48 9.82 -12.78
C PRO A 667 -19.06 8.57 -13.55
N ASP A 668 -18.47 7.57 -12.86
CA ASP A 668 -18.00 6.31 -13.43
C ASP A 668 -19.12 5.38 -13.92
N TYR A 669 -20.37 5.67 -13.58
CA TYR A 669 -21.54 5.06 -14.21
C TYR A 669 -21.55 5.28 -15.74
N ASN A 670 -20.95 6.38 -16.22
CA ASN A 670 -20.81 6.63 -17.65
C ASN A 670 -19.82 5.66 -18.32
N LEU A 671 -18.75 5.26 -17.61
CA LEU A 671 -17.78 4.24 -18.06
C LEU A 671 -18.49 2.90 -18.31
N PHE A 672 -19.39 2.53 -17.40
CA PHE A 672 -20.24 1.34 -17.51
C PHE A 672 -21.20 1.44 -18.71
N THR A 673 -21.87 2.58 -18.89
CA THR A 673 -22.75 2.77 -20.07
C THR A 673 -22.00 2.79 -21.39
N ASP A 674 -20.76 3.29 -21.42
CA ASP A 674 -19.93 3.35 -22.62
C ASP A 674 -19.42 1.95 -23.02
N CYS A 675 -19.00 1.10 -22.06
CA CYS A 675 -18.67 -0.32 -22.33
C CYS A 675 -19.82 -1.05 -23.01
N PHE A 676 -21.02 -0.79 -22.52
CA PHE A 676 -22.23 -1.48 -22.92
C PHE A 676 -22.90 -0.87 -24.16
N ALA A 677 -22.67 0.40 -24.47
CA ALA A 677 -23.11 1.03 -25.70
C ALA A 677 -22.55 0.34 -26.96
N TYR A 678 -21.49 -0.47 -26.83
CA TYR A 678 -20.95 -1.28 -27.92
C TYR A 678 -21.47 -2.73 -27.94
N GLU A 679 -22.24 -3.15 -26.93
CA GLU A 679 -22.91 -4.44 -26.90
C GLU A 679 -24.42 -4.29 -27.14
N ASP A 680 -24.92 -4.88 -28.22
CA ASP A 680 -26.36 -4.85 -28.57
C ASP A 680 -27.25 -5.49 -27.48
N GLY A 681 -26.65 -6.27 -26.57
CA GLY A 681 -27.30 -6.87 -25.41
C GLY A 681 -27.65 -5.88 -24.29
N PHE A 682 -26.96 -4.73 -24.20
CA PHE A 682 -27.17 -3.74 -23.14
C PHE A 682 -28.59 -3.20 -23.10
N LEU A 683 -29.09 -2.74 -24.25
CA LEU A 683 -30.42 -2.12 -24.31
C LEU A 683 -31.48 -3.11 -23.80
N LYS A 684 -31.34 -4.39 -24.14
CA LYS A 684 -32.27 -5.44 -23.67
C LYS A 684 -32.17 -5.70 -22.17
N THR A 685 -30.96 -5.84 -21.62
CA THR A 685 -30.77 -6.10 -20.19
C THR A 685 -31.20 -4.90 -19.34
N TRP A 686 -30.96 -3.69 -19.82
CA TRP A 686 -31.34 -2.46 -19.12
C TRP A 686 -32.82 -2.13 -19.24
N GLU A 687 -33.46 -2.39 -20.37
CA GLU A 687 -34.92 -2.31 -20.49
C GLU A 687 -35.62 -3.22 -19.47
N GLN A 688 -35.10 -4.44 -19.30
CA GLN A 688 -35.63 -5.47 -18.38
C GLN A 688 -35.28 -5.24 -16.90
N LEU A 689 -34.42 -4.27 -16.60
CA LEU A 689 -33.98 -4.01 -15.23
C LEU A 689 -35.14 -3.41 -14.42
N ASP A 690 -35.44 -4.01 -13.27
CA ASP A 690 -36.52 -3.58 -12.41
C ASP A 690 -36.27 -2.17 -11.85
N GLU A 691 -37.27 -1.29 -11.97
CA GLU A 691 -37.23 0.11 -11.50
C GLU A 691 -37.16 0.22 -9.97
N SER A 692 -37.43 -0.88 -9.25
CA SER A 692 -37.25 -0.96 -7.79
C SER A 692 -35.78 -1.02 -7.35
N LYS A 693 -34.85 -1.33 -8.27
CA LYS A 693 -33.42 -1.57 -7.98
C LYS A 693 -32.47 -0.49 -8.49
N VAL A 694 -32.92 0.38 -9.39
CA VAL A 694 -32.10 1.44 -10.01
C VAL A 694 -32.97 2.66 -10.17
N ASP A 695 -32.41 3.85 -9.89
CA ASP A 695 -33.08 5.12 -10.11
C ASP A 695 -33.63 5.23 -11.55
N ARG A 696 -34.91 5.57 -11.64
CA ARG A 696 -35.66 5.58 -12.90
C ARG A 696 -35.07 6.56 -13.91
N ASP A 697 -34.74 7.78 -13.47
CA ASP A 697 -34.21 8.82 -14.35
C ASP A 697 -32.84 8.40 -14.88
N ARG A 698 -32.00 7.81 -14.03
CA ARG A 698 -30.69 7.25 -14.42
C ARG A 698 -30.78 6.09 -15.40
N LYS A 699 -31.73 5.18 -15.20
CA LYS A 699 -31.99 4.07 -16.14
C LYS A 699 -32.23 4.62 -17.54
N PHE A 700 -33.12 5.59 -17.65
CA PHE A 700 -33.52 6.14 -18.95
C PHE A 700 -32.50 7.11 -19.55
N VAL A 701 -31.70 7.83 -18.75
CA VAL A 701 -30.54 8.59 -19.25
C VAL A 701 -29.50 7.65 -19.88
N ALA A 702 -29.16 6.55 -19.20
CA ALA A 702 -28.21 5.55 -19.69
C ALA A 702 -28.67 4.86 -20.98
N LEU A 703 -29.94 4.43 -21.02
CA LEU A 703 -30.56 3.87 -22.22
C LEU A 703 -30.54 4.88 -23.38
N GLY A 704 -30.83 6.15 -23.07
CA GLY A 704 -30.74 7.26 -24.01
C GLY A 704 -29.37 7.36 -24.65
N GLN A 705 -28.33 7.48 -23.82
CA GLN A 705 -26.93 7.59 -24.24
C GLN A 705 -26.47 6.38 -25.06
N ALA A 706 -26.70 5.15 -24.59
CA ALA A 706 -26.29 3.95 -25.31
C ALA A 706 -26.99 3.82 -26.67
N ALA A 707 -28.29 4.13 -26.73
CA ALA A 707 -29.02 4.15 -27.99
C ALA A 707 -28.48 5.20 -28.97
N MET A 708 -27.96 6.35 -28.49
CA MET A 708 -27.29 7.33 -29.36
C MET A 708 -26.02 6.75 -29.99
N TYR A 709 -25.15 6.12 -29.20
CA TYR A 709 -23.90 5.53 -29.68
C TYR A 709 -24.12 4.38 -30.66
N LEU A 710 -25.16 3.57 -30.43
CA LEU A 710 -25.60 2.51 -31.37
C LEU A 710 -26.29 3.04 -32.64
N GLY A 711 -26.44 4.36 -32.77
CA GLY A 711 -27.16 5.00 -33.87
C GLY A 711 -28.67 4.79 -33.85
N ARG A 712 -29.24 4.25 -32.76
CA ARG A 712 -30.68 3.99 -32.56
C ARG A 712 -31.39 5.25 -32.07
N ARG A 713 -31.41 6.28 -32.89
CA ARG A 713 -31.88 7.64 -32.53
C ARG A 713 -33.29 7.70 -31.92
N ARG A 714 -34.25 6.93 -32.46
CA ARG A 714 -35.62 6.90 -31.91
C ARG A 714 -35.66 6.37 -30.47
N HIS A 715 -34.91 5.30 -30.19
CA HIS A 715 -34.87 4.73 -28.84
C HIS A 715 -34.18 5.71 -27.87
N ALA A 716 -33.17 6.44 -28.34
CA ALA A 716 -32.53 7.49 -27.56
C ALA A 716 -33.51 8.61 -27.18
N GLU A 717 -34.24 9.13 -28.15
CA GLU A 717 -35.24 10.19 -27.93
C GLU A 717 -36.37 9.73 -26.99
N GLU A 718 -36.88 8.51 -27.17
CA GLU A 718 -37.91 7.93 -26.30
C GLU A 718 -37.44 7.77 -24.85
N ALA A 719 -36.23 7.23 -24.65
CA ALA A 719 -35.67 7.04 -23.31
C ALA A 719 -35.44 8.39 -22.62
N LEU A 720 -34.79 9.35 -23.29
CA LEU A 720 -34.53 10.67 -22.71
C LEU A 720 -35.84 11.45 -22.44
N ASN A 721 -36.87 11.30 -23.27
CA ASN A 721 -38.17 11.92 -23.04
C ASN A 721 -38.87 11.39 -21.78
N LYS A 722 -38.71 10.10 -21.43
CA LYS A 722 -39.29 9.54 -20.18
C LYS A 722 -38.76 10.25 -18.94
N VAL A 723 -37.50 10.70 -18.98
CA VAL A 723 -36.88 11.50 -17.91
C VAL A 723 -37.42 12.93 -17.93
N LEU A 724 -37.40 13.56 -19.10
CA LEU A 724 -37.80 14.96 -19.26
C LEU A 724 -39.30 15.21 -19.01
N GLN A 725 -40.14 14.19 -19.07
CA GLN A 725 -41.56 14.27 -18.69
C GLN A 725 -41.74 14.60 -17.20
N ASN A 726 -40.90 14.03 -16.31
CA ASN A 726 -41.02 14.24 -14.86
C ASN A 726 -40.03 15.28 -14.34
N ALA A 727 -38.86 15.36 -14.97
CA ALA A 727 -37.81 16.31 -14.66
C ALA A 727 -37.43 17.16 -15.90
N PRO A 728 -38.23 18.19 -16.26
CA PRO A 728 -38.03 18.98 -17.49
C PRO A 728 -36.69 19.72 -17.58
N ASN A 729 -36.06 19.94 -16.42
CA ASN A 729 -34.76 20.59 -16.27
C ASN A 729 -33.68 19.59 -15.82
N HIS A 730 -33.85 18.29 -16.04
CA HIS A 730 -32.80 17.32 -15.74
C HIS A 730 -31.56 17.59 -16.60
N LEU A 731 -30.40 17.76 -15.96
CA LEU A 731 -29.21 18.30 -16.60
C LEU A 731 -28.66 17.36 -17.70
N LEU A 732 -28.37 16.11 -17.36
CA LEU A 732 -27.84 15.12 -18.31
C LEU A 732 -28.81 14.78 -19.45
N ALA A 733 -30.10 14.59 -19.14
CA ALA A 733 -31.10 14.31 -20.17
C ALA A 733 -31.22 15.45 -21.20
N ASN A 734 -31.20 16.72 -20.75
CA ASN A 734 -31.21 17.86 -21.66
C ASN A 734 -29.89 17.99 -22.46
N LEU A 735 -28.74 17.64 -21.87
CA LEU A 735 -27.46 17.61 -22.58
C LEU A 735 -27.45 16.57 -23.71
N TYR A 736 -27.89 15.34 -23.44
CA TYR A 736 -27.97 14.27 -24.43
C TYR A 736 -29.03 14.56 -25.51
N MET A 737 -30.19 15.12 -25.14
CA MET A 737 -31.18 15.58 -26.11
C MET A 737 -30.66 16.70 -27.00
N ALA A 738 -29.92 17.65 -26.45
CA ALA A 738 -29.31 18.72 -27.25
C ALA A 738 -28.31 18.16 -28.27
N ARG A 739 -27.52 17.15 -27.88
CA ARG A 739 -26.58 16.47 -28.78
C ARG A 739 -27.32 15.71 -29.88
N LEU A 740 -28.36 14.96 -29.52
CA LEU A 740 -29.19 14.22 -30.48
C LEU A 740 -29.84 15.18 -31.50
N TYR A 741 -30.45 16.27 -31.03
CA TYR A 741 -31.03 17.31 -31.90
C TYR A 741 -29.99 17.99 -32.78
N PHE A 742 -28.77 18.22 -32.28
CA PHE A 742 -27.70 18.79 -33.08
C PHE A 742 -27.24 17.85 -34.19
N GLU A 743 -27.10 16.55 -33.91
CA GLU A 743 -26.75 15.52 -34.89
C GLU A 743 -27.84 15.31 -35.94
N ASP A 744 -29.11 15.49 -35.58
CA ASP A 744 -30.26 15.47 -36.49
C ASP A 744 -30.44 16.78 -37.27
N GLY A 745 -29.61 17.79 -37.05
CA GLY A 745 -29.72 19.09 -37.71
C GLY A 745 -30.86 19.96 -37.19
N ARG A 746 -31.52 19.57 -36.11
CA ARG A 746 -32.59 20.31 -35.40
C ARG A 746 -31.98 21.39 -34.49
N VAL A 747 -31.24 22.32 -35.11
CA VAL A 747 -30.36 23.29 -34.40
C VAL A 747 -31.13 24.17 -33.39
N GLY A 748 -32.36 24.57 -33.71
CA GLY A 748 -33.18 25.39 -32.81
C GLY A 748 -33.61 24.68 -31.52
N GLU A 749 -33.88 23.38 -31.59
CA GLU A 749 -34.20 22.57 -30.41
C GLU A 749 -32.95 22.22 -29.62
N ALA A 750 -31.84 21.93 -30.29
CA ALA A 750 -30.54 21.75 -29.67
C ALA A 750 -30.15 22.97 -28.82
N ARG A 751 -30.33 24.18 -29.36
CA ARG A 751 -30.07 25.45 -28.64
C ARG A 751 -30.93 25.56 -27.38
N ARG A 752 -32.24 25.25 -27.47
CA ARG A 752 -33.16 25.30 -26.32
C ARG A 752 -32.78 24.30 -25.23
N ALA A 753 -32.47 23.05 -25.61
CA ALA A 753 -32.10 22.00 -24.67
C ALA A 753 -30.78 22.31 -23.93
N VAL A 754 -29.72 22.71 -24.66
CA VAL A 754 -28.45 23.10 -24.02
C VAL A 754 -28.59 24.38 -23.18
N SER A 755 -29.46 25.32 -23.57
CA SER A 755 -29.67 26.54 -22.77
C SER A 755 -30.27 26.24 -21.40
N LYS A 756 -31.06 25.17 -21.26
CA LYS A 756 -31.54 24.71 -19.95
C LYS A 756 -30.40 24.23 -19.05
N VAL A 757 -29.44 23.50 -19.61
CA VAL A 757 -28.24 23.03 -18.90
C VAL A 757 -27.41 24.22 -18.43
N LEU A 758 -27.11 25.15 -19.34
CA LEU A 758 -26.32 26.34 -19.02
C LEU A 758 -27.05 27.36 -18.12
N GLY A 759 -28.37 27.26 -18.03
CA GLY A 759 -29.18 28.02 -17.08
C GLY A 759 -29.01 27.55 -15.64
N GLN A 760 -28.73 26.27 -15.42
CA GLN A 760 -28.45 25.67 -14.11
C GLN A 760 -26.97 25.72 -13.77
N ASP A 761 -26.12 25.25 -14.67
CA ASP A 761 -24.66 25.26 -14.53
C ASP A 761 -24.04 26.04 -15.69
N ARG A 762 -23.69 27.29 -15.42
CA ARG A 762 -23.07 28.22 -16.39
C ARG A 762 -21.64 27.83 -16.75
N THR A 763 -21.01 26.99 -15.94
CA THR A 763 -19.61 26.57 -16.07
C THR A 763 -19.47 25.16 -16.64
N HIS A 764 -20.59 24.50 -16.96
CA HIS A 764 -20.58 23.14 -17.49
C HIS A 764 -19.79 23.05 -18.80
N LEU A 765 -18.68 22.33 -18.77
CA LEU A 765 -17.72 22.26 -19.88
C LEU A 765 -18.36 21.73 -21.16
N GLU A 766 -18.98 20.56 -21.09
CA GLU A 766 -19.52 19.87 -22.27
C GLU A 766 -20.71 20.62 -22.90
N ALA A 767 -21.64 21.10 -22.08
CA ALA A 767 -22.77 21.91 -22.54
C ALA A 767 -22.31 23.21 -23.21
N THR A 768 -21.27 23.85 -22.69
CA THR A 768 -20.70 25.07 -23.29
C THR A 768 -20.03 24.77 -24.63
N GLN A 769 -19.27 23.68 -24.73
CA GLN A 769 -18.68 23.24 -26.00
C GLN A 769 -19.76 22.94 -27.06
N LEU A 770 -20.80 22.21 -26.68
CA LEU A 770 -21.93 21.89 -27.55
C LEU A 770 -22.67 23.18 -27.96
N PHE A 771 -22.88 24.12 -27.05
CA PHE A 771 -23.47 25.42 -27.35
C PHE A 771 -22.65 26.21 -28.37
N CYS A 772 -21.32 26.25 -28.20
CA CYS A 772 -20.44 26.94 -29.15
C CYS A 772 -20.51 26.32 -30.55
N ARG A 773 -20.58 24.98 -30.66
CA ARG A 773 -20.79 24.29 -31.96
C ARG A 773 -22.15 24.62 -32.58
N ILE A 774 -23.20 24.74 -31.74
CA ILE A 774 -24.54 25.17 -32.17
C ILE A 774 -24.50 26.61 -32.71
N LEU A 775 -23.86 27.53 -31.98
CA LEU A 775 -23.70 28.93 -32.41
C LEU A 775 -22.89 29.05 -33.71
N GLU A 776 -21.83 28.27 -33.88
CA GLU A 776 -21.04 28.20 -35.11
C GLU A 776 -21.91 27.85 -36.32
N LYS A 777 -22.78 26.82 -36.18
CA LYS A 777 -23.73 26.40 -37.21
C LYS A 777 -24.80 27.45 -37.51
N GLN A 778 -25.14 28.29 -36.53
CA GLN A 778 -26.09 29.40 -36.70
C GLN A 778 -25.45 30.68 -37.24
N GLY A 779 -24.11 30.73 -37.39
CA GLY A 779 -23.39 31.91 -37.85
C GLY A 779 -23.03 32.92 -36.76
N GLU A 780 -23.39 32.66 -35.50
CA GLU A 780 -23.07 33.47 -34.31
C GLU A 780 -21.62 33.22 -33.83
N ARG A 781 -20.66 33.48 -34.71
CA ARG A 781 -19.25 33.03 -34.55
C ARG A 781 -18.50 33.74 -33.44
N GLN A 782 -18.64 35.07 -33.37
CA GLN A 782 -17.91 35.87 -32.37
C GLN A 782 -18.35 35.50 -30.94
N ASP A 783 -19.66 35.35 -30.74
CA ASP A 783 -20.25 34.94 -29.47
C ASP A 783 -19.78 33.55 -29.02
N ALA A 784 -19.65 32.60 -29.95
CA ALA A 784 -19.13 31.26 -29.66
C ALA A 784 -17.68 31.30 -29.17
N MET A 785 -16.83 32.08 -29.84
CA MET A 785 -15.42 32.21 -29.49
C MET A 785 -15.22 32.95 -28.16
N GLU A 786 -16.02 33.98 -27.89
CA GLU A 786 -15.94 34.72 -26.63
C GLU A 786 -16.38 33.86 -25.44
N ARG A 787 -17.42 33.04 -25.60
CA ARG A 787 -17.85 32.07 -24.59
C ARG A 787 -16.79 31.00 -24.32
N LEU A 788 -16.14 30.49 -25.36
CA LEU A 788 -15.02 29.55 -25.21
C LEU A 788 -13.83 30.17 -24.46
N LYS A 789 -13.49 31.43 -24.74
CA LYS A 789 -12.43 32.15 -24.00
C LYS A 789 -12.79 32.31 -22.52
N ARG A 790 -14.04 32.65 -22.20
CA ARG A 790 -14.53 32.73 -20.81
C ARG A 790 -14.47 31.36 -20.12
N LEU A 791 -14.85 30.30 -20.83
CA LEU A 791 -14.76 28.93 -20.31
C LEU A 791 -13.31 28.54 -19.98
N ILE A 792 -12.36 28.88 -20.86
CA ILE A 792 -10.93 28.63 -20.65
C ILE A 792 -10.36 29.47 -19.49
N ALA A 793 -10.87 30.68 -19.29
CA ALA A 793 -10.45 31.53 -18.17
C ALA A 793 -10.91 30.98 -16.81
N VAL A 794 -12.03 30.27 -16.77
CA VAL A 794 -12.55 29.60 -15.57
C VAL A 794 -11.89 28.23 -15.38
N HIS A 795 -11.75 27.46 -16.47
CA HIS A 795 -11.20 26.11 -16.48
C HIS A 795 -9.84 26.10 -17.21
N GLY A 796 -8.78 26.40 -16.44
CA GLY A 796 -7.41 26.55 -16.93
C GLY A 796 -6.81 25.29 -17.57
N ASP A 797 -7.42 24.13 -17.37
CA ASP A 797 -7.00 22.79 -17.80
C ASP A 797 -7.82 22.22 -18.99
N ALA A 798 -8.85 22.94 -19.46
CA ALA A 798 -9.72 22.47 -20.54
C ALA A 798 -9.01 22.44 -21.93
N SER A 799 -8.29 21.37 -22.24
CA SER A 799 -7.61 21.19 -23.53
C SER A 799 -8.58 21.07 -24.71
N ASP A 800 -9.69 20.36 -24.55
CA ASP A 800 -10.70 20.20 -25.61
C ASP A 800 -11.38 21.53 -25.97
N ALA A 801 -11.59 22.41 -24.99
CA ALA A 801 -12.09 23.76 -25.23
C ALA A 801 -11.10 24.59 -26.05
N ARG A 802 -9.80 24.50 -25.74
CA ARG A 802 -8.74 25.17 -26.53
C ARG A 802 -8.62 24.60 -27.94
N SER A 803 -8.77 23.28 -28.09
CA SER A 803 -8.79 22.61 -29.39
C SER A 803 -9.98 23.07 -30.25
N LEU A 804 -11.17 23.18 -29.65
CA LEU A 804 -12.35 23.70 -30.32
C LEU A 804 -12.19 25.17 -30.73
N LEU A 805 -11.64 26.01 -29.85
CA LEU A 805 -11.35 27.41 -30.15
C LEU A 805 -10.34 27.56 -31.28
N SER A 806 -9.28 26.73 -31.28
CA SER A 806 -8.31 26.65 -32.36
C SER A 806 -8.97 26.30 -33.70
N LEU A 807 -9.82 25.27 -33.71
CA LEU A 807 -10.51 24.82 -34.92
C LEU A 807 -11.45 25.90 -35.47
N MET A 808 -12.19 26.59 -34.60
CA MET A 808 -13.06 27.70 -34.96
C MET A 808 -12.28 28.89 -35.52
N ALA A 809 -11.16 29.25 -34.89
CA ALA A 809 -10.27 30.30 -35.38
C ALA A 809 -9.72 29.98 -36.77
N TYR A 810 -9.31 28.72 -37.00
CA TYR A 810 -8.81 28.25 -38.28
C TYR A 810 -9.87 28.33 -39.39
N ARG A 811 -11.07 27.80 -39.14
CA ARG A 811 -12.20 27.83 -40.11
C ARG A 811 -12.64 29.24 -40.50
N HIS A 812 -12.28 30.24 -39.71
CA HIS A 812 -12.65 31.64 -39.92
C HIS A 812 -11.47 32.54 -40.29
N GLY A 813 -10.33 31.95 -40.69
CA GLY A 813 -9.19 32.69 -41.25
C GLY A 813 -8.32 33.40 -40.21
N GLN A 814 -8.52 33.16 -38.91
CA GLN A 814 -7.71 33.72 -37.83
C GLN A 814 -6.53 32.79 -37.52
N ILE A 815 -5.61 32.68 -38.47
CA ILE A 815 -4.55 31.64 -38.48
C ILE A 815 -3.60 31.77 -37.29
N ASP A 816 -3.18 32.98 -36.93
CA ASP A 816 -2.23 33.18 -35.82
C ASP A 816 -2.83 32.78 -34.49
N MET A 817 -4.08 33.16 -34.26
CA MET A 817 -4.82 32.77 -33.06
C MET A 817 -5.07 31.26 -33.03
N ALA A 818 -5.37 30.63 -34.18
CA ALA A 818 -5.51 29.19 -34.27
C ALA A 818 -4.22 28.46 -33.88
N LYS A 819 -3.06 28.93 -34.35
CA LYS A 819 -1.73 28.37 -33.98
C LYS A 819 -1.44 28.47 -32.50
N GLU A 820 -1.75 29.61 -31.90
CA GLU A 820 -1.53 29.85 -30.47
C GLU A 820 -2.39 28.90 -29.62
N TRP A 821 -3.69 28.81 -29.88
CA TRP A 821 -4.58 27.92 -29.13
C TRP A 821 -4.30 26.44 -29.39
N ALA A 822 -3.92 26.04 -30.60
CA ALA A 822 -3.48 24.67 -30.90
C ALA A 822 -2.22 24.29 -30.11
N ARG A 823 -1.28 25.24 -29.97
CA ARG A 823 -0.06 25.03 -29.18
C ARG A 823 -0.41 24.87 -27.70
N LEU A 824 -1.25 25.75 -27.16
CA LEU A 824 -1.66 25.71 -25.76
C LEU A 824 -2.47 24.45 -25.44
N ALA A 825 -3.40 24.06 -26.32
CA ALA A 825 -4.14 22.80 -26.21
C ALA A 825 -3.18 21.61 -26.16
N TYR A 826 -2.22 21.55 -27.09
CA TYR A 826 -1.23 20.48 -27.13
C TYR A 826 -0.26 20.50 -25.93
N GLN A 827 0.03 21.66 -25.35
CA GLN A 827 0.89 21.73 -24.16
C GLN A 827 0.17 21.18 -22.91
N LEU A 828 -1.14 21.37 -22.83
CA LEU A 828 -1.97 20.87 -21.73
C LEU A 828 -2.31 19.39 -21.93
N ASP A 829 -2.69 19.01 -23.14
CA ASP A 829 -2.93 17.62 -23.52
C ASP A 829 -2.50 17.39 -24.98
N ASN A 830 -1.30 16.86 -25.16
CA ASN A 830 -0.77 16.45 -26.46
C ASN A 830 -1.33 15.10 -26.95
N HIS A 831 -2.22 14.47 -26.18
CA HIS A 831 -2.78 13.15 -26.46
C HIS A 831 -4.23 13.20 -26.96
N SER A 832 -5.02 14.23 -26.60
CA SER A 832 -6.33 14.48 -27.23
C SER A 832 -6.16 14.50 -28.74
N LEU A 833 -6.90 13.62 -29.43
CA LEU A 833 -6.92 13.56 -30.89
C LEU A 833 -7.21 14.94 -31.47
N GLN A 834 -8.10 15.69 -30.81
CA GLN A 834 -8.52 17.03 -31.19
C GLN A 834 -7.38 18.05 -31.03
N ALA A 835 -6.57 17.94 -29.98
CA ALA A 835 -5.39 18.80 -29.77
C ALA A 835 -4.26 18.48 -30.77
N ARG A 836 -4.06 17.20 -31.10
CA ARG A 836 -3.08 16.76 -32.11
C ARG A 836 -3.50 17.18 -33.51
N GLU A 837 -4.78 17.01 -33.85
CA GLU A 837 -5.36 17.49 -35.09
C GLU A 837 -5.24 19.00 -35.17
N ALA A 838 -5.68 19.74 -34.15
CA ALA A 838 -5.55 21.21 -34.12
C ALA A 838 -4.10 21.65 -34.34
N ARG A 839 -3.13 20.96 -33.74
CA ARG A 839 -1.70 21.24 -33.97
C ARG A 839 -1.23 20.86 -35.37
N TYR A 840 -1.74 19.79 -35.95
CA TYR A 840 -1.46 19.41 -37.34
C TYR A 840 -2.00 20.47 -38.31
N TRP A 841 -3.27 20.88 -38.17
CA TRP A 841 -3.88 21.96 -38.97
C TRP A 841 -3.18 23.31 -38.79
N SER A 842 -2.61 23.57 -37.61
CA SER A 842 -1.85 24.80 -37.38
C SER A 842 -0.49 24.82 -38.09
N ARG A 843 0.03 23.66 -38.50
CA ARG A 843 1.32 23.51 -39.19
C ARG A 843 1.18 23.49 -40.71
N SER A 844 0.03 23.07 -41.23
CA SER A 844 -0.37 23.22 -42.63
C SER A 844 -0.77 24.67 -42.92
#